data_AF-A0A3E0VGN7-F1
#
_entry.id   AF-A0A3E0VGN7-F1
#
_cell.length_a   1.000
_cell.length_b   1.000
_cell.length_c   1.000
_cell.angle_alpha   90.00
_cell.angle_beta   90.00
_cell.angle_gamma   90.00
#
_symmetry.space_group_name_H-M   'P 1'
#
loop_
_entity.id
_entity.type
_entity.pdbx_description
1 polymer ?
#
loop_
_entity_poly.entity_id
_entity_poly.type
_entity_poly.pdbx_seq_one_letter_code
_entity_poly.pdbx_strand_id
1 'polypeptide(L)'
;MLTPCFSAWSSDRPASNRSSTIVASGLRFRLDETRIREFLMGESLYGDPSLALRELYQNALDACRLAVARLTYLQLEPEVCSPARPRIEVVQGFSDDGRAFVDCIDRGAGMGVEELSLAFCQAGVRASDLVDRSAEAADFAAADPPVELWLNSRFGIGVMSYFMIAEHVDVSTARLNRDGSIGRLLTLHIPGPAEEFEIVDHGLAESHGTRVRLWLKPGSQVSAVSTLRDLVFVCPFTLHASDKRGLEHRWIPHELNRASTSQPGADFSSAVPGVPGRLWWIAGIGTVLADGIWAQGWLHGMVVSLEGTTRPQLTADRTKIVRMDHNAIESLAVAAAASAVDEAWAIVGTPGWLGAATQHQHRVADAVIELAADRGLGIRLPSGSVPLSVTGYLAGDEDTSAGLASRSVLAWRFSRLAAGGHYLGIGVPRGSAEVLPARPSDAILLGVMHYTYRHGTGLETSDWFGDATSIYEAERHLEIPLRDVVSRARRLGLTVPPGADGLPDTTEMVRTALSFSRRQRKNDTFRPLGLFDIVQTSWEHGVMPSEVVAELEAHSIAVDPSVHSMLEKTLEAAHLIAASTQFNGVAPWLCASDVVGLSHVLRVAGVTGQACSEVVRCLRELGFSDLPAFRLDGVEPSADDVRMLSVDLDGRTPFIDAAQPVRHSHLVKAAKELKVLQNVLEERFAQFGVTFLAPAEEPRDLGRLSKKELFSHLGLTGARRDLVLPRHLEIMSLDADGRAPWLNPAERIPAWTVASFALSQNRTLDAVIADCLWLGYTVEDPRTVERVRVPGPEHALR
;
A
#
# COMPACT_ATOMS: atom_id res chain seq x y z
N MET A 1 8.18 16.88 43.64
CA MET A 1 9.01 16.26 44.68
C MET A 1 8.34 14.98 45.13
N LEU A 2 8.57 13.87 44.43
CA LEU A 2 8.14 12.54 44.89
C LEU A 2 9.14 11.51 44.36
N THR A 3 9.85 10.90 45.29
CA THR A 3 10.77 9.77 45.14
C THR A 3 9.96 8.48 45.12
N PRO A 4 10.27 7.47 44.29
CA PRO A 4 9.79 6.12 44.51
C PRO A 4 10.82 5.29 45.28
N CYS A 5 10.39 4.78 46.44
CA CYS A 5 11.00 3.63 47.11
C CYS A 5 10.80 2.38 46.24
N PHE A 6 11.89 1.67 45.93
CA PHE A 6 11.82 0.25 45.57
C PHE A 6 12.49 -0.57 46.66
N SER A 7 11.68 -1.43 47.27
CA SER A 7 12.03 -2.38 48.32
C SER A 7 12.65 -3.66 47.73
N ALA A 8 13.84 -3.97 48.20
CA ALA A 8 14.39 -5.28 48.57
C ALA A 8 13.86 -6.56 47.87
N TRP A 9 14.72 -7.15 47.05
CA TRP A 9 14.82 -8.62 46.89
C TRP A 9 16.21 -9.07 47.36
N SER A 10 16.23 -9.81 48.48
CA SER A 10 17.40 -10.50 49.06
C SER A 10 17.68 -11.78 48.28
N SER A 11 18.81 -11.85 47.58
CA SER A 11 20.02 -12.62 47.96
C SER A 11 19.84 -14.14 48.08
N ASP A 12 20.17 -14.85 47.01
CA ASP A 12 20.97 -16.07 47.10
C ASP A 12 21.90 -16.18 45.88
N ARG A 13 23.21 -16.16 46.13
CA ARG A 13 24.28 -16.43 45.14
C ARG A 13 24.97 -17.73 45.53
N PRO A 14 25.46 -18.51 44.56
CA PRO A 14 26.76 -19.15 44.68
C PRO A 14 27.83 -18.31 43.96
N ALA A 15 28.92 -18.02 44.66
CA ALA A 15 30.20 -17.61 44.08
C ALA A 15 30.72 -18.74 43.17
N SER A 16 31.43 -18.54 42.05
CA SER A 16 32.53 -17.61 41.82
C SER A 16 32.83 -17.49 40.32
N ASN A 17 32.84 -16.27 39.79
CA ASN A 17 33.82 -15.89 38.76
C ASN A 17 34.16 -14.42 39.01
N ARG A 18 35.41 -14.12 39.38
CA ARG A 18 35.84 -12.76 39.72
C ARG A 18 35.97 -11.96 38.43
N SER A 19 34.87 -11.41 37.92
CA SER A 19 34.90 -10.28 37.01
C SER A 19 35.28 -9.03 37.82
N SER A 20 36.53 -8.61 37.69
CA SER A 20 36.98 -7.30 38.17
C SER A 20 36.24 -6.23 37.37
N THR A 21 35.18 -5.65 37.93
CA THR A 21 34.54 -4.47 37.35
C THR A 21 35.48 -3.29 37.47
N ILE A 22 36.18 -2.97 36.37
CA ILE A 22 36.95 -1.73 36.25
C ILE A 22 35.94 -0.60 36.07
N VAL A 23 35.64 0.14 37.13
CA VAL A 23 34.88 1.39 37.02
C VAL A 23 35.82 2.45 36.46
N ALA A 24 35.87 2.55 35.14
CA ALA A 24 36.62 3.59 34.46
C ALA A 24 35.77 4.87 34.40
N SER A 25 35.86 5.71 35.43
CA SER A 25 35.30 7.06 35.39
C SER A 25 36.09 7.90 34.38
N GLY A 26 35.43 8.42 33.35
CA GLY A 26 36.06 9.27 32.33
C GLY A 26 36.27 8.63 30.96
N LEU A 27 35.83 7.38 30.74
CA LEU A 27 35.71 6.84 29.38
C LEU A 27 34.56 7.54 28.65
N ARG A 28 34.89 8.42 27.71
CA ARG A 28 33.95 8.92 26.69
C ARG A 28 34.24 8.20 25.39
N PHE A 29 33.20 7.89 24.63
CA PHE A 29 33.37 7.53 23.22
C PHE A 29 34.12 8.68 22.54
N ARG A 30 35.36 8.41 22.14
CA ARG A 30 36.12 9.29 21.25
C ARG A 30 35.94 8.74 19.85
N LEU A 31 35.17 9.49 19.11
CA LEU A 31 34.96 9.34 17.69
C LEU A 31 36.27 9.71 16.99
N ASP A 32 36.84 8.78 16.22
CA ASP A 32 38.03 9.03 15.40
C ASP A 32 37.61 9.94 14.24
N GLU A 33 37.94 11.24 14.36
CA GLU A 33 37.54 12.26 13.40
C GLU A 33 37.98 11.91 11.98
N THR A 34 39.14 11.28 11.81
CA THR A 34 39.65 10.87 10.49
C THR A 34 38.81 9.72 9.94
N ARG A 35 38.53 8.68 10.73
CA ARG A 35 37.69 7.54 10.30
C ARG A 35 36.23 7.88 10.10
N ILE A 36 35.68 8.82 10.86
CA ILE A 36 34.29 9.28 10.69
C ILE A 36 34.18 10.14 9.45
N ARG A 37 35.19 10.96 9.19
CA ARG A 37 35.29 11.71 7.94
C ARG A 37 35.40 10.72 6.79
N GLU A 38 36.29 9.73 6.84
CA GLU A 38 36.40 8.68 5.80
C GLU A 38 35.12 7.85 5.66
N PHE A 39 34.39 7.57 6.75
CA PHE A 39 33.11 6.88 6.72
C PHE A 39 31.99 7.74 6.11
N LEU A 40 31.95 9.03 6.42
CA LEU A 40 31.07 10.04 5.79
C LEU A 40 31.50 10.38 4.34
N MET A 41 32.73 10.06 3.94
CA MET A 41 33.28 10.36 2.60
C MET A 41 33.49 9.12 1.73
N GLY A 42 33.28 7.92 2.28
CA GLY A 42 33.59 6.64 1.64
C GLY A 42 32.37 5.98 1.01
N GLU A 43 32.63 5.01 0.12
CA GLU A 43 31.63 4.24 -0.64
C GLU A 43 30.59 3.51 0.23
N SER A 44 30.80 3.42 1.55
CA SER A 44 29.93 2.70 2.49
C SER A 44 28.67 3.46 2.94
N LEU A 45 28.64 4.80 2.79
CA LEU A 45 27.44 5.64 3.01
C LEU A 45 26.90 6.24 1.70
N TYR A 46 27.79 6.53 0.74
CA TYR A 46 27.48 7.32 -0.45
C TYR A 46 28.10 6.69 -1.71
N GLY A 47 27.42 5.68 -2.26
CA GLY A 47 27.85 5.01 -3.49
C GLY A 47 27.41 5.69 -4.79
N ASP A 48 26.58 6.75 -4.73
CA ASP A 48 25.97 7.39 -5.91
C ASP A 48 26.42 8.85 -6.09
N PRO A 49 27.14 9.19 -7.19
CA PRO A 49 27.48 10.56 -7.56
C PRO A 49 26.30 11.55 -7.61
N SER A 50 25.06 11.05 -7.77
CA SER A 50 23.84 11.88 -7.79
C SER A 50 23.62 12.65 -6.49
N LEU A 51 24.15 12.15 -5.38
CA LEU A 51 23.98 12.80 -4.08
C LEU A 51 24.73 14.13 -3.99
N ALA A 52 25.95 14.23 -4.56
CA ALA A 52 26.70 15.48 -4.57
C ALA A 52 25.92 16.58 -5.32
N LEU A 53 25.32 16.23 -6.45
CA LEU A 53 24.48 17.13 -7.25
C LEU A 53 23.15 17.45 -6.55
N ARG A 54 22.59 16.50 -5.79
CA ARG A 54 21.41 16.74 -4.95
C ARG A 54 21.69 17.79 -3.88
N GLU A 55 22.77 17.64 -3.11
CA GLU A 55 23.12 18.62 -2.07
C GLU A 55 23.47 19.98 -2.69
N LEU A 56 24.16 20.00 -3.83
CA LEU A 56 24.48 21.23 -4.56
C LEU A 56 23.21 21.98 -4.96
N TYR A 57 22.22 21.28 -5.54
CA TYR A 57 20.92 21.85 -5.89
C TYR A 57 20.13 22.30 -4.65
N GLN A 58 20.07 21.49 -3.59
CA GLN A 58 19.34 21.84 -2.37
C GLN A 58 19.93 23.09 -1.68
N ASN A 59 21.26 23.26 -1.69
CA ASN A 59 21.90 24.45 -1.15
C ASN A 59 21.58 25.70 -1.98
N ALA A 60 21.58 25.59 -3.31
CA ALA A 60 21.13 26.67 -4.20
C ALA A 60 19.65 27.02 -3.98
N LEU A 61 18.79 26.02 -3.83
CA LEU A 61 17.36 26.18 -3.56
C LEU A 61 17.11 26.91 -2.22
N ASP A 62 17.81 26.50 -1.16
CA ASP A 62 17.73 27.12 0.16
C ASP A 62 18.21 28.58 0.13
N ALA A 63 19.29 28.87 -0.60
CA ALA A 63 19.79 30.22 -0.79
C ALA A 63 18.77 31.09 -1.52
N CYS A 64 18.12 30.58 -2.57
CA CYS A 64 17.05 31.27 -3.28
C CYS A 64 15.84 31.55 -2.37
N ARG A 65 15.42 30.58 -1.55
CA ARG A 65 14.32 30.77 -0.59
C ARG A 65 14.61 31.83 0.46
N LEU A 66 15.82 31.82 1.02
CA LEU A 66 16.21 32.85 1.98
C LEU A 66 16.25 34.24 1.34
N ALA A 67 16.67 34.35 0.07
CA ALA A 67 16.61 35.62 -0.65
C ALA A 67 15.16 36.09 -0.85
N VAL A 68 14.25 35.21 -1.28
CA VAL A 68 12.83 35.54 -1.38
C VAL A 68 12.29 36.00 -0.02
N ALA A 69 12.51 35.24 1.05
CA ALA A 69 12.01 35.56 2.38
C ALA A 69 12.50 36.95 2.85
N ARG A 70 13.78 37.29 2.64
CA ARG A 70 14.34 38.62 2.93
C ARG A 70 13.64 39.71 2.13
N LEU A 71 13.51 39.53 0.82
CA LEU A 71 12.90 40.53 -0.06
C LEU A 71 11.41 40.73 0.27
N THR A 72 10.68 39.65 0.55
CA THR A 72 9.28 39.68 1.00
C THR A 72 9.14 40.41 2.33
N TYR A 73 9.99 40.09 3.31
CA TYR A 73 10.00 40.77 4.62
C TYR A 73 10.24 42.28 4.49
N LEU A 74 11.15 42.67 3.59
CA LEU A 74 11.45 44.08 3.30
C LEU A 74 10.42 44.76 2.39
N GLN A 75 9.40 44.02 1.91
CA GLN A 75 8.40 44.50 0.94
C GLN A 75 9.05 45.04 -0.36
N LEU A 76 10.17 44.45 -0.75
CA LEU A 76 10.87 44.75 -1.99
C LEU A 76 10.44 43.74 -3.05
N GLU A 77 9.52 44.11 -3.93
CA GLU A 77 9.18 43.27 -5.09
C GLU A 77 10.19 43.47 -6.22
N PRO A 78 10.95 42.44 -6.63
CA PRO A 78 11.75 42.52 -7.84
C PRO A 78 10.82 42.52 -9.06
N GLU A 79 11.04 43.43 -10.01
CA GLU A 79 10.33 43.40 -11.30
C GLU A 79 10.40 42.01 -11.95
N VAL A 80 9.36 41.63 -12.71
CA VAL A 80 9.18 40.30 -13.31
C VAL A 80 10.39 39.85 -14.16
N CYS A 81 11.08 40.79 -14.81
CA CYS A 81 12.28 40.54 -15.62
C CYS A 81 13.59 41.00 -14.98
N SER A 82 13.59 41.30 -13.67
CA SER A 82 14.79 41.80 -12.99
C SER A 82 15.86 40.70 -12.87
N PRO A 83 17.14 41.01 -13.16
CA PRO A 83 18.26 40.10 -12.86
C PRO A 83 18.39 39.76 -11.37
N ALA A 84 17.64 40.43 -10.47
CA ALA A 84 17.55 40.14 -9.05
C ALA A 84 16.59 38.99 -8.68
N ARG A 85 15.80 38.44 -9.62
CA ARG A 85 14.93 37.29 -9.30
C ARG A 85 15.77 36.03 -9.02
N PRO A 86 15.47 35.30 -7.92
CA PRO A 86 16.12 34.04 -7.63
C PRO A 86 15.96 33.02 -8.75
N ARG A 87 17.08 32.45 -9.19
CA ARG A 87 17.19 31.42 -10.23
C ARG A 87 18.42 30.57 -9.98
N ILE A 88 18.44 29.37 -10.57
CA ILE A 88 19.54 28.42 -10.45
C ILE A 88 20.00 28.04 -11.85
N GLU A 89 21.31 28.10 -12.10
CA GLU A 89 21.93 27.69 -13.35
C GLU A 89 23.03 26.67 -13.06
N VAL A 90 23.01 25.56 -13.77
CA VAL A 90 24.00 24.49 -13.66
C VAL A 90 24.66 24.28 -15.01
N VAL A 91 25.97 24.43 -15.07
CA VAL A 91 26.75 24.33 -16.31
C VAL A 91 27.85 23.30 -16.14
N GLN A 92 27.81 22.25 -16.95
CA GLN A 92 28.88 21.27 -17.03
C GLN A 92 29.77 21.55 -18.23
N GLY A 93 31.07 21.68 -18.01
CA GLY A 93 31.99 22.09 -19.06
C GLY A 93 33.42 21.63 -18.86
N PHE A 94 34.28 22.16 -19.72
CA PHE A 94 35.72 22.01 -19.69
C PHE A 94 36.35 23.39 -19.64
N SER A 95 37.34 23.61 -18.78
CA SER A 95 38.17 24.80 -18.78
C SER A 95 39.07 24.86 -20.03
N ASP A 96 39.77 25.97 -20.21
CA ASP A 96 40.68 26.17 -21.35
C ASP A 96 41.86 25.17 -21.34
N ASP A 97 42.26 24.69 -20.17
CA ASP A 97 43.27 23.64 -19.98
C ASP A 97 42.68 22.21 -20.02
N GLY A 98 41.41 22.06 -20.40
CA GLY A 98 40.75 20.78 -20.63
C GLY A 98 40.27 20.05 -19.38
N ARG A 99 40.27 20.68 -18.20
CA ARG A 99 39.74 20.08 -16.96
C ARG A 99 38.22 20.16 -16.93
N ALA A 100 37.57 19.06 -16.57
CA ALA A 100 36.11 19.01 -16.47
C ALA A 100 35.63 19.70 -15.18
N PHE A 101 34.52 20.44 -15.27
CA PHE A 101 33.91 21.11 -14.12
C PHE A 101 32.37 21.07 -14.17
N VAL A 102 31.75 21.27 -13.02
CA VAL A 102 30.32 21.61 -12.89
C VAL A 102 30.22 22.91 -12.10
N ASP A 103 29.67 23.95 -12.71
CA ASP A 103 29.26 25.18 -12.05
C ASP A 103 27.81 25.07 -11.60
N CYS A 104 27.50 25.40 -10.35
CA CYS A 104 26.16 25.74 -9.90
C CYS A 104 26.15 27.21 -9.46
N ILE A 105 25.31 28.01 -10.11
CA ILE A 105 25.19 29.45 -9.93
C ILE A 105 23.77 29.73 -9.47
N ASP A 106 23.61 30.20 -8.24
CA ASP A 106 22.34 30.68 -7.71
C ASP A 106 22.31 32.20 -7.57
N ARG A 107 21.13 32.78 -7.80
CA ARG A 107 20.81 34.16 -7.44
C ARG A 107 20.11 34.21 -6.08
N GLY A 108 20.67 33.49 -5.11
CA GLY A 108 20.15 33.38 -3.75
C GLY A 108 20.76 34.39 -2.77
N ALA A 109 20.61 34.12 -1.49
CA ALA A 109 20.97 35.01 -0.41
C ALA A 109 22.48 35.21 -0.23
N GLY A 110 23.31 34.36 -0.84
CA GLY A 110 24.76 34.36 -0.66
C GLY A 110 25.21 34.13 0.79
N MET A 111 26.51 34.22 1.01
CA MET A 111 27.14 33.99 2.32
C MET A 111 28.12 35.11 2.67
N GLY A 112 28.20 35.47 3.94
CA GLY A 112 29.30 36.25 4.50
C GLY A 112 30.38 35.33 5.09
N VAL A 113 31.39 35.93 5.73
CA VAL A 113 32.51 35.18 6.34
C VAL A 113 32.03 34.21 7.42
N GLU A 114 31.04 34.61 8.22
CA GLU A 114 30.48 33.75 9.27
C GLU A 114 29.74 32.54 8.69
N GLU A 115 28.89 32.76 7.68
CA GLU A 115 28.18 31.66 7.02
C GLU A 115 29.14 30.71 6.29
N LEU A 116 30.19 31.24 5.64
CA LEU A 116 31.24 30.43 5.01
C LEU A 116 31.98 29.58 6.05
N SER A 117 32.33 30.16 7.19
CA SER A 117 33.00 29.43 8.28
C SER A 117 32.12 28.30 8.82
N LEU A 118 30.81 28.52 8.93
CA LEU A 118 29.86 27.50 9.38
C LEU A 118 29.62 26.42 8.31
N ALA A 119 29.54 26.80 7.04
CA ALA A 119 29.26 25.86 5.95
C ALA A 119 30.45 24.97 5.59
N PHE A 120 31.69 25.46 5.74
CA PHE A 120 32.90 24.78 5.27
C PHE A 120 33.88 24.37 6.38
N CYS A 121 33.88 25.01 7.55
CA CYS A 121 34.86 24.72 8.62
C CYS A 121 34.31 23.92 9.80
N GLN A 122 32.99 23.90 10.03
CA GLN A 122 32.37 23.22 11.18
C GLN A 122 31.52 22.02 10.75
N ALA A 123 32.10 20.82 10.71
CA ALA A 123 31.35 19.59 10.48
C ALA A 123 30.54 19.20 11.72
N GLY A 124 29.22 19.03 11.57
CA GLY A 124 28.34 18.44 12.59
C GLY A 124 27.67 19.41 13.57
N VAL A 125 27.82 20.73 13.38
CA VAL A 125 27.00 21.70 14.13
C VAL A 125 25.63 21.75 13.48
N ARG A 126 24.57 21.41 14.23
CA ARG A 126 23.21 21.52 13.71
C ARG A 126 22.93 22.99 13.45
N ALA A 127 22.23 23.30 12.37
CA ALA A 127 21.67 24.64 12.18
C ALA A 127 20.80 25.09 13.37
N SER A 128 20.28 24.15 14.16
CA SER A 128 19.52 24.36 15.40
C SER A 128 20.38 24.64 16.64
N ASP A 129 21.68 24.30 16.62
CA ASP A 129 22.60 24.47 17.76
C ASP A 129 23.28 25.86 17.72
N LEU A 130 23.15 26.58 16.61
CA LEU A 130 23.23 28.04 16.60
C LEU A 130 21.98 28.56 17.30
N VAL A 131 22.12 28.83 18.59
CA VAL A 131 21.10 29.41 19.48
C VAL A 131 20.44 30.67 18.88
N ASP A 132 21.01 31.26 17.81
CA ASP A 132 20.46 32.38 17.04
C ASP A 132 20.66 32.30 15.51
N ARG A 133 19.94 31.39 14.82
CA ARG A 133 19.19 31.84 13.62
C ARG A 133 17.79 32.37 13.99
N SER A 134 17.53 32.47 15.31
CA SER A 134 16.25 32.82 15.91
C SER A 134 15.79 34.23 15.61
N ALA A 135 16.68 35.25 15.58
CA ALA A 135 16.25 36.64 15.41
C ALA A 135 15.59 36.91 14.04
N GLU A 136 16.23 36.53 12.93
CA GLU A 136 15.65 36.76 11.58
C GLU A 136 14.46 35.84 11.30
N ALA A 137 14.50 34.59 11.79
CA ALA A 137 13.35 33.70 11.70
C ALA A 137 12.18 34.19 12.59
N ALA A 138 12.46 34.79 13.74
CA ALA A 138 11.48 35.41 14.62
C ALA A 138 10.93 36.70 14.02
N ASP A 139 11.77 37.52 13.38
CA ASP A 139 11.36 38.71 12.64
C ASP A 139 10.39 38.30 11.50
N PHE A 140 10.74 37.25 10.74
CA PHE A 140 9.87 36.68 9.70
C PHE A 140 8.56 36.13 10.27
N ALA A 141 8.61 35.41 11.40
CA ALA A 141 7.42 34.87 12.06
C ALA A 141 6.53 35.95 12.71
N ALA A 142 7.12 37.08 13.14
CA ALA A 142 6.44 38.20 13.75
C ALA A 142 5.90 39.22 12.72
N ALA A 143 6.30 39.12 11.46
CA ALA A 143 5.76 39.92 10.37
C ALA A 143 4.25 39.64 10.18
N ASP A 144 3.53 40.61 9.61
CA ASP A 144 2.11 40.47 9.25
C ASP A 144 1.89 40.75 7.76
N PRO A 145 1.60 39.73 6.93
CA PRO A 145 1.53 38.30 7.29
C PRO A 145 2.92 37.70 7.58
N PRO A 146 2.99 36.59 8.35
CA PRO A 146 4.25 35.90 8.61
C PRO A 146 4.93 35.41 7.33
N VAL A 147 6.26 35.56 7.26
CA VAL A 147 7.06 35.06 6.14
C VAL A 147 7.52 33.64 6.45
N GLU A 148 6.97 32.65 5.74
CA GLU A 148 7.38 31.26 5.91
C GLU A 148 8.74 30.98 5.26
N LEU A 149 9.66 30.38 6.01
CA LEU A 149 10.96 29.94 5.51
C LEU A 149 11.22 28.47 5.91
N TRP A 150 11.23 27.60 4.91
CA TRP A 150 11.55 26.18 5.06
C TRP A 150 12.85 25.84 4.33
N LEU A 151 13.87 25.47 5.09
CA LEU A 151 15.20 25.11 4.58
C LEU A 151 15.40 23.59 4.58
N ASN A 152 16.09 23.08 3.56
CA ASN A 152 16.41 21.69 3.38
C ASN A 152 17.64 21.24 4.18
N SER A 153 18.64 22.11 4.33
CA SER A 153 19.91 21.78 4.97
C SER A 153 19.81 21.75 6.50
N ARG A 154 19.82 20.54 7.10
CA ARG A 154 19.68 20.33 8.57
C ARG A 154 21.00 20.11 9.34
N PHE A 155 22.01 19.52 8.71
CA PHE A 155 23.20 18.97 9.41
C PHE A 155 24.53 19.70 9.13
N GLY A 156 24.56 20.67 8.21
CA GLY A 156 25.78 21.44 7.89
C GLY A 156 26.92 20.65 7.22
N ILE A 157 26.77 19.34 6.99
CA ILE A 157 27.80 18.48 6.38
C ILE A 157 27.65 18.28 4.86
N GLY A 158 26.58 18.81 4.25
CA GLY A 158 26.21 18.53 2.85
C GLY A 158 27.26 18.98 1.83
N VAL A 159 28.06 20.01 2.15
CA VAL A 159 29.16 20.50 1.33
C VAL A 159 30.28 19.48 1.15
N MET A 160 30.51 18.62 2.15
CA MET A 160 31.56 17.57 2.05
C MET A 160 31.23 16.54 0.97
N SER A 161 29.95 16.38 0.62
CA SER A 161 29.51 15.48 -0.47
C SER A 161 30.09 15.90 -1.83
N TYR A 162 30.48 17.17 -2.01
CA TYR A 162 31.03 17.65 -3.28
C TYR A 162 32.32 16.93 -3.66
N PHE A 163 33.16 16.60 -2.69
CA PHE A 163 34.44 15.89 -2.88
C PHE A 163 34.26 14.42 -3.26
N MET A 164 33.04 13.90 -3.32
CA MET A 164 32.77 12.59 -3.93
C MET A 164 33.08 12.62 -5.44
N ILE A 165 32.68 13.69 -6.12
CA ILE A 165 32.83 13.87 -7.57
C ILE A 165 33.92 14.88 -7.95
N ALA A 166 34.30 15.76 -7.02
CA ALA A 166 35.27 16.83 -7.24
C ALA A 166 36.63 16.53 -6.59
N GLU A 167 37.70 16.98 -7.21
CA GLU A 167 39.05 17.02 -6.63
C GLU A 167 39.17 18.22 -5.69
N HIS A 168 38.73 19.40 -6.14
CA HIS A 168 38.68 20.63 -5.36
C HIS A 168 37.46 21.47 -5.73
N VAL A 169 37.14 22.46 -4.88
CA VAL A 169 35.93 23.29 -5.00
C VAL A 169 36.32 24.76 -4.96
N ASP A 170 35.87 25.54 -5.95
CA ASP A 170 35.92 27.00 -5.88
C ASP A 170 34.54 27.56 -5.54
N VAL A 171 34.51 28.58 -4.69
CA VAL A 171 33.27 29.28 -4.35
C VAL A 171 33.48 30.77 -4.54
N SER A 172 32.52 31.43 -5.18
CA SER A 172 32.41 32.89 -5.19
C SER A 172 31.01 33.28 -4.73
N THR A 173 30.91 34.15 -3.73
CA THR A 173 29.62 34.48 -3.10
C THR A 173 29.55 35.95 -2.72
N ALA A 174 28.34 36.50 -2.73
CA ALA A 174 28.03 37.83 -2.26
C ALA A 174 26.68 37.82 -1.54
N ARG A 175 26.68 38.26 -0.28
CA ARG A 175 25.51 38.20 0.59
C ARG A 175 24.47 39.26 0.22
N LEU A 176 23.19 38.89 0.19
CA LEU A 176 22.06 39.80 0.34
C LEU A 176 21.84 40.03 1.83
N ASN A 177 22.19 41.21 2.33
CA ASN A 177 22.08 41.54 3.74
C ASN A 177 20.61 41.68 4.18
N ARG A 178 20.37 41.65 5.49
CA ARG A 178 19.01 41.74 6.08
C ARG A 178 18.30 43.06 5.77
N ASP A 179 19.06 44.10 5.47
CA ASP A 179 18.55 45.43 5.08
C ASP A 179 18.34 45.58 3.56
N GLY A 180 18.56 44.52 2.79
CA GLY A 180 18.45 44.52 1.33
C GLY A 180 19.71 45.00 0.60
N SER A 181 20.75 45.44 1.31
CA SER A 181 22.03 45.83 0.70
C SER A 181 22.84 44.62 0.21
N ILE A 182 23.68 44.83 -0.80
CA ILE A 182 24.58 43.80 -1.32
C ILE A 182 25.91 43.88 -0.57
N GLY A 183 26.35 42.73 -0.06
CA GLY A 183 27.60 42.57 0.65
C GLY A 183 28.83 42.56 -0.28
N ARG A 184 29.92 42.07 0.29
CA ARG A 184 31.22 42.00 -0.38
C ARG A 184 31.34 40.73 -1.22
N LEU A 185 32.09 40.80 -2.31
CA LEU A 185 32.42 39.65 -3.14
C LEU A 185 33.54 38.86 -2.48
N LEU A 186 33.23 37.65 -2.02
CA LEU A 186 34.16 36.74 -1.39
C LEU A 186 34.45 35.57 -2.33
N THR A 187 35.72 35.16 -2.41
CA THR A 187 36.13 33.94 -3.13
C THR A 187 36.99 33.05 -2.26
N LEU A 188 36.84 31.75 -2.39
CA LEU A 188 37.65 30.75 -1.71
C LEU A 188 37.90 29.55 -2.62
N HIS A 189 39.09 28.97 -2.48
CA HIS A 189 39.52 27.75 -3.15
C HIS A 189 39.77 26.68 -2.09
N ILE A 190 39.06 25.57 -2.18
CA ILE A 190 39.10 24.49 -1.20
C ILE A 190 39.72 23.27 -1.86
N PRO A 191 41.02 23.00 -1.61
CA PRO A 191 41.72 21.94 -2.32
C PRO A 191 41.30 20.54 -1.88
N GLY A 192 40.74 20.41 -0.67
CA GLY A 192 40.23 19.14 -0.16
C GLY A 192 39.42 19.30 1.13
N PRO A 193 38.68 18.25 1.56
CA PRO A 193 37.78 18.32 2.71
C PRO A 193 38.47 18.47 4.07
N ALA A 194 39.79 18.29 4.13
CA ALA A 194 40.60 18.40 5.36
C ALA A 194 41.72 19.44 5.23
N GLU A 195 41.73 20.22 4.15
CA GLU A 195 42.78 21.17 3.86
C GLU A 195 42.37 22.59 4.26
N GLU A 196 43.34 23.39 4.69
CA GLU A 196 43.12 24.80 4.99
C GLU A 196 42.87 25.58 3.70
N PHE A 197 42.01 26.60 3.78
CA PHE A 197 41.70 27.50 2.68
C PHE A 197 41.59 28.94 3.17
N GLU A 198 41.82 29.88 2.27
CA GLU A 198 41.72 31.32 2.55
C GLU A 198 40.46 31.91 1.91
N ILE A 199 39.88 32.91 2.58
CA ILE A 199 38.78 33.71 2.06
C ILE A 199 39.36 35.03 1.56
N VAL A 200 39.25 35.28 0.26
CA VAL A 200 39.71 36.50 -0.40
C VAL A 200 38.53 37.45 -0.62
N ASP A 201 38.71 38.70 -0.24
CA ASP A 201 37.72 39.77 -0.37
C ASP A 201 38.06 40.71 -1.54
N HIS A 202 37.14 40.83 -2.50
CA HIS A 202 37.31 41.61 -3.73
C HIS A 202 36.58 42.96 -3.72
N GLY A 203 36.02 43.40 -2.59
CA GLY A 203 35.25 44.65 -2.52
C GLY A 203 33.75 44.46 -2.63
N LEU A 204 33.03 45.52 -2.99
CA LEU A 204 31.57 45.49 -3.14
C LEU A 204 31.19 44.65 -4.37
N ALA A 205 30.21 43.76 -4.20
CA ALA A 205 29.69 42.97 -5.31
C ALA A 205 28.64 43.75 -6.10
N GLU A 206 28.57 43.50 -7.40
CA GLU A 206 27.52 44.06 -8.29
C GLU A 206 26.16 43.37 -8.09
N SER A 207 26.16 42.14 -7.57
CA SER A 207 24.97 41.31 -7.38
C SER A 207 25.17 40.32 -6.24
N HIS A 208 24.07 39.88 -5.63
CA HIS A 208 24.08 38.82 -4.62
C HIS A 208 23.96 37.42 -5.26
N GLY A 209 24.30 36.39 -4.49
CA GLY A 209 24.21 34.98 -4.89
C GLY A 209 25.48 34.19 -4.61
N THR A 210 25.52 32.94 -5.06
CA THR A 210 26.70 32.08 -4.95
C THR A 210 26.94 31.35 -6.26
N ARG A 211 28.22 31.16 -6.59
CA ARG A 211 28.69 30.19 -7.57
C ARG A 211 29.58 29.19 -6.86
N VAL A 212 29.26 27.92 -6.99
CA VAL A 212 30.08 26.79 -6.56
C VAL A 212 30.55 26.06 -7.81
N ARG A 213 31.86 25.97 -7.98
CA ARG A 213 32.50 25.22 -9.05
C ARG A 213 33.12 23.95 -8.49
N LEU A 214 32.66 22.82 -9.00
CA LEU A 214 33.20 21.50 -8.71
C LEU A 214 34.16 21.10 -9.81
N TRP A 215 35.46 21.01 -9.51
CA TRP A 215 36.45 20.51 -10.46
C TRP A 215 36.44 18.99 -10.44
N LEU A 216 35.89 18.37 -11.49
CA LEU A 216 35.60 16.93 -11.49
C LEU A 216 36.89 16.10 -11.48
N LYS A 217 36.86 15.01 -10.73
CA LYS A 217 37.95 14.02 -10.73
C LYS A 217 38.19 13.46 -12.14
N PRO A 218 39.45 13.12 -12.50
CA PRO A 218 39.76 12.47 -13.76
C PRO A 218 38.91 11.20 -13.97
N GLY A 219 38.32 11.06 -15.16
CA GLY A 219 37.50 9.90 -15.50
C GLY A 219 36.06 9.91 -14.98
N SER A 220 35.62 11.00 -14.31
CA SER A 220 34.22 11.16 -13.88
C SER A 220 33.26 11.06 -15.07
N GLN A 221 32.25 10.19 -14.94
CA GLN A 221 31.19 10.01 -15.95
C GLN A 221 29.88 10.71 -15.59
N VAL A 222 29.89 11.55 -14.55
CA VAL A 222 28.69 12.24 -14.07
C VAL A 222 28.15 13.18 -15.13
N SER A 223 26.85 13.15 -15.37
CA SER A 223 26.14 14.13 -16.21
C SER A 223 25.23 14.97 -15.32
N ALA A 224 25.60 16.22 -15.06
CA ALA A 224 24.82 17.11 -14.20
C ALA A 224 23.38 17.30 -14.75
N VAL A 225 23.25 17.42 -16.08
CA VAL A 225 21.95 17.61 -16.73
C VAL A 225 21.05 16.39 -16.57
N SER A 226 21.55 15.19 -16.88
CA SER A 226 20.75 13.96 -16.75
C SER A 226 20.43 13.66 -15.29
N THR A 227 21.40 13.79 -14.38
CA THR A 227 21.18 13.56 -12.96
C THR A 227 20.15 14.52 -12.38
N LEU A 228 20.24 15.82 -12.66
CA LEU A 228 19.24 16.78 -12.16
C LEU A 228 17.87 16.55 -12.79
N ARG A 229 17.79 16.24 -14.09
CA ARG A 229 16.52 15.87 -14.78
C ARG A 229 15.81 14.70 -14.10
N ASP A 230 16.58 13.73 -13.65
CA ASP A 230 16.05 12.56 -12.98
C ASP A 230 15.73 12.84 -11.50
N LEU A 231 16.48 13.74 -10.86
CA LEU A 231 16.34 14.07 -9.45
C LEU A 231 15.20 15.06 -9.14
N VAL A 232 15.15 16.15 -9.91
CA VAL A 232 14.32 17.33 -9.65
C VAL A 232 13.07 17.26 -10.50
N PHE A 233 11.94 16.98 -9.84
CA PHE A 233 10.65 16.89 -10.49
C PHE A 233 9.96 18.24 -10.52
N VAL A 234 10.10 19.04 -9.47
CA VAL A 234 9.47 20.35 -9.35
C VAL A 234 10.48 21.30 -8.74
N CYS A 235 10.62 22.49 -9.31
CA CYS A 235 11.44 23.55 -8.75
C CYS A 235 10.58 24.80 -8.58
N PRO A 236 10.57 25.48 -7.43
CA PRO A 236 9.84 26.74 -7.26
C PRO A 236 10.51 27.93 -7.98
N PHE A 237 11.71 27.74 -8.52
CA PHE A 237 12.48 28.74 -9.25
C PHE A 237 12.81 28.25 -10.66
N THR A 238 13.16 29.18 -11.54
CA THR A 238 13.73 28.81 -12.84
C THR A 238 15.06 28.08 -12.59
N LEU A 239 15.14 26.83 -13.04
CA LEU A 239 16.36 26.04 -13.05
C LEU A 239 16.73 25.73 -14.51
N HIS A 240 17.99 25.92 -14.85
CA HIS A 240 18.54 25.56 -16.15
C HIS A 240 19.81 24.73 -15.96
N ALA A 241 19.85 23.53 -16.56
CA ALA A 241 21.03 22.70 -16.60
C ALA A 241 21.49 22.53 -18.05
N SER A 242 22.78 22.74 -18.33
CA SER A 242 23.35 22.57 -19.67
C SER A 242 24.75 21.96 -19.64
N ASP A 243 25.14 21.31 -20.74
CA ASP A 243 26.51 20.84 -20.96
C ASP A 243 27.12 21.34 -22.29
N LYS A 244 28.45 21.29 -22.39
CA LYS A 244 29.17 21.65 -23.63
C LYS A 244 28.89 20.71 -24.83
N ARG A 245 28.23 19.56 -24.63
CA ARG A 245 27.86 18.61 -25.69
C ARG A 245 26.48 18.92 -26.29
N GLY A 246 25.81 19.96 -25.79
CA GLY A 246 24.51 20.44 -26.29
C GLY A 246 23.31 19.83 -25.57
N LEU A 247 23.51 19.07 -24.49
CA LEU A 247 22.41 18.60 -23.66
C LEU A 247 21.96 19.75 -22.76
N GLU A 248 20.69 20.14 -22.85
CA GLU A 248 20.08 21.12 -21.94
C GLU A 248 18.77 20.61 -21.37
N HIS A 249 18.41 21.09 -20.18
CA HIS A 249 17.09 20.90 -19.59
C HIS A 249 16.69 22.14 -18.78
N ARG A 250 15.43 22.55 -18.89
CA ARG A 250 14.89 23.75 -18.26
C ARG A 250 13.65 23.40 -17.45
N TRP A 251 13.63 23.84 -16.20
CA TRP A 251 12.48 23.73 -15.31
C TRP A 251 11.78 25.07 -15.25
N ILE A 252 10.47 25.03 -15.46
CA ILE A 252 9.59 26.17 -15.25
C ILE A 252 9.13 26.13 -13.79
N PRO A 253 9.11 27.28 -13.07
CA PRO A 253 8.64 27.33 -11.69
C PRO A 253 7.30 26.62 -11.48
N HIS A 254 7.24 25.73 -10.49
CA HIS A 254 6.04 24.98 -10.08
C HIS A 254 5.43 24.03 -11.13
N GLU A 255 6.11 23.80 -12.26
CA GLU A 255 5.72 22.80 -13.23
C GLU A 255 6.42 21.46 -13.00
N LEU A 256 5.73 20.38 -13.34
CA LEU A 256 6.29 19.03 -13.28
C LEU A 256 7.25 18.81 -14.45
N ASN A 257 8.48 18.41 -14.14
CA ASN A 257 9.44 17.90 -15.09
C ASN A 257 8.97 16.53 -15.60
N ARG A 258 8.44 16.53 -16.83
CA ARG A 258 7.94 15.33 -17.51
C ARG A 258 9.02 14.50 -18.22
N ALA A 259 10.27 14.97 -18.20
CA ALA A 259 11.39 14.34 -18.89
C ALA A 259 12.23 13.42 -17.98
N SER A 260 11.86 13.28 -16.70
CA SER A 260 12.48 12.32 -15.79
C SER A 260 12.27 10.88 -16.27
N THR A 261 13.32 10.08 -16.15
CA THR A 261 13.34 8.64 -16.50
C THR A 261 13.51 7.75 -15.27
N SER A 262 13.49 8.33 -14.07
CA SER A 262 13.88 7.66 -12.83
C SER A 262 12.88 6.62 -12.32
N GLN A 263 11.65 6.63 -12.84
CA GLN A 263 10.62 5.66 -12.47
C GLN A 263 10.24 4.77 -13.65
N PRO A 264 10.65 3.49 -13.63
CA PRO A 264 10.18 2.50 -14.58
C PRO A 264 8.65 2.37 -14.52
N GLY A 265 7.98 2.55 -15.66
CA GLY A 265 6.52 2.39 -15.78
C GLY A 265 5.68 3.63 -15.43
N ALA A 266 6.31 4.73 -14.99
CA ALA A 266 5.61 6.00 -14.82
C ALA A 266 5.64 6.80 -16.13
N ASP A 267 4.47 7.25 -16.59
CA ASP A 267 4.35 8.15 -17.74
C ASP A 267 3.88 9.53 -17.27
N PHE A 268 4.86 10.43 -17.07
CA PHE A 268 4.60 11.82 -16.68
C PHE A 268 4.17 12.71 -17.86
N SER A 269 4.21 12.20 -19.10
CA SER A 269 3.84 13.00 -20.28
C SER A 269 2.36 13.41 -20.26
N SER A 270 1.52 12.55 -19.67
CA SER A 270 0.07 12.75 -19.49
C SER A 270 -0.29 13.56 -18.24
N ALA A 271 0.68 14.04 -17.45
CA ALA A 271 0.41 14.66 -16.16
C ALA A 271 -0.41 15.96 -16.27
N VAL A 272 -1.57 15.99 -15.63
CA VAL A 272 -2.45 17.17 -15.56
C VAL A 272 -2.29 17.84 -14.20
N PRO A 273 -1.99 19.15 -14.13
CA PRO A 273 -1.89 19.87 -12.85
C PRO A 273 -3.19 19.78 -12.05
N GLY A 274 -3.09 19.34 -10.80
CA GLY A 274 -4.21 19.31 -9.87
C GLY A 274 -4.18 20.48 -8.89
N VAL A 275 -3.03 20.67 -8.25
CA VAL A 275 -2.70 21.83 -7.41
C VAL A 275 -1.34 22.36 -7.86
N PRO A 276 -1.21 23.64 -8.26
CA PRO A 276 0.06 24.18 -8.75
C PRO A 276 1.24 23.90 -7.80
N GLY A 277 2.32 23.32 -8.33
CA GLY A 277 3.52 22.98 -7.58
C GLY A 277 3.37 21.83 -6.56
N ARG A 278 2.16 21.29 -6.35
CA ARG A 278 1.86 20.37 -5.25
C ARG A 278 1.29 19.03 -5.69
N LEU A 279 0.44 18.99 -6.72
CA LEU A 279 -0.24 17.76 -7.13
C LEU A 279 -0.46 17.72 -8.64
N TRP A 280 -0.25 16.55 -9.25
CA TRP A 280 -0.56 16.26 -10.66
C TRP A 280 -1.27 14.90 -10.78
N TRP A 281 -2.29 14.83 -11.63
CA TRP A 281 -3.01 13.60 -11.98
C TRP A 281 -2.34 12.87 -13.14
N ILE A 282 -2.18 11.56 -13.05
CA ILE A 282 -1.55 10.71 -14.09
C ILE A 282 -2.30 9.37 -14.25
N ALA A 283 -2.12 8.68 -15.37
CA ALA A 283 -2.84 7.45 -15.69
C ALA A 283 -2.35 6.19 -14.96
N GLY A 284 -1.14 6.23 -14.41
CA GLY A 284 -0.47 5.05 -13.87
C GLY A 284 0.17 5.30 -12.52
N ILE A 285 1.30 4.65 -12.31
CA ILE A 285 2.06 4.74 -11.07
C ILE A 285 2.73 6.11 -10.98
N GLY A 286 2.51 6.78 -9.86
CA GLY A 286 3.14 8.04 -9.52
C GLY A 286 3.97 7.94 -8.25
N THR A 287 4.29 9.09 -7.69
CA THR A 287 5.32 9.21 -6.66
C THR A 287 5.07 10.34 -5.70
N VAL A 288 5.73 10.25 -4.57
CA VAL A 288 5.84 11.35 -3.61
C VAL A 288 7.17 12.06 -3.85
N LEU A 289 7.12 13.38 -3.80
CA LEU A 289 8.29 14.26 -3.85
C LEU A 289 8.48 14.88 -2.47
N ALA A 290 9.72 14.88 -2.00
CA ALA A 290 10.12 15.61 -0.81
C ALA A 290 10.66 16.96 -1.26
N ASP A 291 9.80 17.98 -1.23
CA ASP A 291 10.16 19.33 -1.65
C ASP A 291 10.60 19.41 -3.13
N GLY A 292 9.78 18.85 -4.02
CA GLY A 292 10.04 18.81 -5.47
C GLY A 292 11.12 17.83 -5.93
N ILE A 293 11.83 17.18 -5.00
CA ILE A 293 12.85 16.16 -5.28
C ILE A 293 12.26 14.78 -5.10
N TRP A 294 12.61 13.86 -6.00
CA TRP A 294 12.19 12.48 -5.92
C TRP A 294 12.68 11.77 -4.65
N ALA A 295 11.74 11.09 -3.97
CA ALA A 295 11.99 10.15 -2.91
C ALA A 295 11.25 8.84 -3.22
N GLN A 296 11.84 7.70 -2.89
CA GLN A 296 11.24 6.38 -3.12
C GLN A 296 9.97 6.23 -2.28
N GLY A 297 8.84 6.47 -2.93
CA GLY A 297 7.47 6.32 -2.43
C GLY A 297 6.54 6.15 -3.62
N TRP A 298 5.52 5.31 -3.45
CA TRP A 298 4.60 4.93 -4.53
C TRP A 298 3.23 5.52 -4.25
N LEU A 299 2.60 6.09 -5.28
CA LEU A 299 1.20 6.51 -5.28
C LEU A 299 0.52 6.01 -6.54
N HIS A 300 -0.76 5.68 -6.47
CA HIS A 300 -1.54 5.41 -7.68
C HIS A 300 -2.10 6.72 -8.24
N GLY A 301 -1.92 6.96 -9.53
CA GLY A 301 -2.69 7.95 -10.26
C GLY A 301 -2.31 9.42 -10.02
N MET A 302 -1.27 9.68 -9.24
CA MET A 302 -0.85 11.05 -8.92
C MET A 302 0.63 11.18 -8.56
N VAL A 303 1.17 12.38 -8.80
CA VAL A 303 2.44 12.85 -8.24
C VAL A 303 2.14 13.94 -7.21
N VAL A 304 2.70 13.82 -6.01
CA VAL A 304 2.46 14.77 -4.91
C VAL A 304 3.76 15.29 -4.34
N SER A 305 3.94 16.62 -4.34
CA SER A 305 5.03 17.30 -3.64
C SER A 305 4.60 17.70 -2.24
N LEU A 306 5.31 17.16 -1.24
CA LEU A 306 5.11 17.47 0.16
C LEU A 306 6.22 18.39 0.66
N GLU A 307 5.81 19.51 1.25
CA GLU A 307 6.69 20.63 1.62
C GLU A 307 6.37 21.12 3.05
N GLY A 308 7.27 21.92 3.63
CA GLY A 308 7.06 22.52 4.95
C GLY A 308 6.77 21.49 6.05
N THR A 309 5.67 21.69 6.78
CA THR A 309 5.23 20.82 7.89
C THR A 309 4.80 19.43 7.44
N THR A 310 4.37 19.25 6.19
CA THR A 310 3.94 17.95 5.66
C THR A 310 5.07 17.16 5.00
N ARG A 311 6.30 17.70 4.99
CA ARG A 311 7.45 17.07 4.32
C ARG A 311 7.73 15.68 4.90
N PRO A 312 7.97 14.66 4.06
CA PRO A 312 8.27 13.31 4.54
C PRO A 312 9.61 13.24 5.27
N GLN A 313 9.68 12.34 6.26
CA GLN A 313 10.93 11.98 6.90
C GLN A 313 11.67 11.00 6.00
N LEU A 314 12.92 11.31 5.65
CA LEU A 314 13.74 10.50 4.75
C LEU A 314 14.84 9.73 5.50
N THR A 315 15.39 8.70 4.86
CA THR A 315 16.61 8.01 5.27
C THR A 315 17.83 8.94 5.22
N ALA A 316 18.97 8.53 5.80
CA ALA A 316 20.18 9.35 5.86
C ALA A 316 20.74 9.72 4.46
N ASP A 317 20.63 8.81 3.50
CA ASP A 317 20.95 9.03 2.08
C ASP A 317 19.87 9.84 1.33
N ARG A 318 18.77 10.18 2.01
CA ARG A 318 17.60 10.92 1.52
C ARG A 318 16.87 10.25 0.35
N THR A 319 17.16 8.99 0.04
CA THR A 319 16.56 8.32 -1.12
C THR A 319 15.21 7.69 -0.81
N LYS A 320 14.96 7.29 0.44
CA LYS A 320 13.76 6.55 0.86
C LYS A 320 12.94 7.33 1.88
N ILE A 321 11.63 7.18 1.79
CA ILE A 321 10.69 7.72 2.77
C ILE A 321 10.60 6.74 3.96
N VAL A 322 10.88 7.25 5.17
CA VAL A 322 10.73 6.52 6.44
C VAL A 322 9.35 6.74 7.03
N ARG A 323 8.87 7.99 7.00
CA ARG A 323 7.55 8.36 7.52
C ARG A 323 6.92 9.44 6.64
N MET A 324 5.62 9.32 6.42
CA MET A 324 4.84 10.22 5.57
C MET A 324 3.43 10.39 6.09
N ASP A 325 2.92 11.60 5.99
CA ASP A 325 1.54 11.93 6.30
C ASP A 325 0.64 11.61 5.10
N HIS A 326 0.02 10.43 5.14
CA HIS A 326 -0.88 9.97 4.09
C HIS A 326 -2.22 10.73 4.10
N ASN A 327 -2.66 11.18 5.29
CA ASN A 327 -3.88 11.98 5.43
C ASN A 327 -3.73 13.34 4.76
N ALA A 328 -2.54 13.96 4.84
CA ALA A 328 -2.25 15.19 4.12
C ALA A 328 -2.30 14.99 2.59
N ILE A 329 -1.79 13.86 2.08
CA ILE A 329 -1.85 13.51 0.65
C ILE A 329 -3.31 13.35 0.20
N GLU A 330 -4.08 12.52 0.90
CA GLU A 330 -5.49 12.29 0.55
C GLU A 330 -6.31 13.57 0.64
N SER A 331 -6.13 14.37 1.69
CA SER A 331 -6.87 15.63 1.85
C SER A 331 -6.55 16.62 0.73
N LEU A 332 -5.27 16.70 0.32
CA LEU A 332 -4.85 17.51 -0.83
C LEU A 332 -5.49 17.00 -2.14
N ALA A 333 -5.50 15.69 -2.35
CA ALA A 333 -6.07 15.07 -3.55
C ALA A 333 -7.59 15.22 -3.62
N VAL A 334 -8.31 15.03 -2.50
CA VAL A 334 -9.76 15.25 -2.41
C VAL A 334 -10.10 16.72 -2.65
N ALA A 335 -9.34 17.67 -2.09
CA ALA A 335 -9.52 19.09 -2.37
C ALA A 335 -9.27 19.44 -3.86
N ALA A 336 -8.43 18.66 -4.53
CA ALA A 336 -8.13 18.77 -5.96
C ALA A 336 -9.07 17.95 -6.87
N ALA A 337 -10.14 17.34 -6.35
CA ALA A 337 -11.05 16.52 -7.16
C ALA A 337 -11.66 17.29 -8.35
N ALA A 338 -11.86 18.61 -8.21
CA ALA A 338 -12.38 19.46 -9.29
C ALA A 338 -11.49 19.46 -10.53
N SER A 339 -10.17 19.61 -10.39
CA SER A 339 -9.25 19.54 -11.54
C SER A 339 -9.15 18.12 -12.09
N ALA A 340 -9.31 17.10 -11.25
CA ALA A 340 -9.38 15.71 -11.70
C ALA A 340 -10.56 15.50 -12.67
N VAL A 341 -11.73 16.04 -12.32
CA VAL A 341 -12.97 15.92 -13.09
C VAL A 341 -13.02 16.87 -14.29
N ASP A 342 -12.61 18.12 -14.11
CA ASP A 342 -12.77 19.16 -15.13
C ASP A 342 -11.64 19.12 -16.18
N GLU A 343 -10.41 18.75 -15.78
CA GLU A 343 -9.22 18.80 -16.64
C GLU A 343 -8.63 17.42 -16.94
N ALA A 344 -8.68 16.48 -15.99
CA ALA A 344 -8.02 15.18 -16.07
C ALA A 344 -8.95 13.98 -16.32
N TRP A 345 -10.23 14.19 -16.67
CA TRP A 345 -11.22 13.11 -16.76
C TRP A 345 -10.84 11.98 -17.72
N ALA A 346 -10.17 12.30 -18.82
CA ALA A 346 -9.69 11.31 -19.78
C ALA A 346 -8.71 10.29 -19.17
N ILE A 347 -8.12 10.63 -18.03
CA ILE A 347 -7.16 9.84 -17.28
C ILE A 347 -7.87 9.19 -16.08
N VAL A 348 -8.39 10.01 -15.17
CA VAL A 348 -8.93 9.55 -13.88
C VAL A 348 -10.30 8.89 -14.01
N GLY A 349 -11.04 9.17 -15.08
CA GLY A 349 -12.36 8.59 -15.35
C GLY A 349 -12.30 7.23 -16.05
N THR A 350 -11.13 6.61 -16.15
CA THR A 350 -10.99 5.27 -16.73
C THR A 350 -11.26 4.20 -15.67
N PRO A 351 -11.94 3.07 -16.01
CA PRO A 351 -12.20 2.01 -15.04
C PRO A 351 -10.93 1.47 -14.37
N GLY A 352 -9.84 1.28 -15.14
CA GLY A 352 -8.56 0.83 -14.59
C GLY A 352 -7.98 1.78 -13.54
N TRP A 353 -8.07 3.10 -13.77
CA TRP A 353 -7.62 4.09 -12.78
C TRP A 353 -8.48 4.06 -11.53
N LEU A 354 -9.81 4.03 -11.69
CA LEU A 354 -10.75 4.03 -10.58
C LEU A 354 -10.67 2.76 -9.74
N GLY A 355 -10.55 1.58 -10.37
CA GLY A 355 -10.37 0.30 -9.68
C GLY A 355 -9.13 0.29 -8.80
N ALA A 356 -7.99 0.73 -9.33
CA ALA A 356 -6.76 0.86 -8.56
C ALA A 356 -6.85 1.98 -7.50
N ALA A 357 -7.43 3.13 -7.81
CA ALA A 357 -7.66 4.18 -6.82
C ALA A 357 -8.58 3.70 -5.67
N THR A 358 -9.55 2.83 -5.95
CA THR A 358 -10.39 2.21 -4.91
C THR A 358 -9.57 1.37 -3.93
N GLN A 359 -8.55 0.66 -4.41
CA GLN A 359 -7.70 -0.21 -3.57
C GLN A 359 -6.71 0.57 -2.72
N HIS A 360 -6.23 1.70 -3.23
CA HIS A 360 -5.11 2.44 -2.64
C HIS A 360 -5.53 3.75 -1.96
N GLN A 361 -6.59 4.40 -2.43
CA GLN A 361 -6.97 5.80 -2.14
C GLN A 361 -8.50 6.00 -2.32
N HIS A 362 -9.32 5.18 -1.68
CA HIS A 362 -10.78 5.13 -1.89
C HIS A 362 -11.47 6.47 -1.67
N ARG A 363 -11.01 7.32 -0.73
CA ARG A 363 -11.58 8.66 -0.50
C ARG A 363 -11.41 9.58 -1.71
N VAL A 364 -10.29 9.48 -2.41
CA VAL A 364 -10.03 10.22 -3.65
C VAL A 364 -10.95 9.69 -4.75
N ALA A 365 -11.05 8.37 -4.89
CA ALA A 365 -11.93 7.75 -5.88
C ALA A 365 -13.40 8.15 -5.69
N ASP A 366 -13.90 8.11 -4.46
CA ASP A 366 -15.26 8.55 -4.10
C ASP A 366 -15.47 10.02 -4.47
N ALA A 367 -14.57 10.93 -4.06
CA ALA A 367 -14.69 12.35 -4.35
C ALA A 367 -14.72 12.63 -5.86
N VAL A 368 -13.89 11.95 -6.65
CA VAL A 368 -13.87 12.06 -8.11
C VAL A 368 -15.18 11.58 -8.73
N ILE A 369 -15.70 10.42 -8.31
CA ILE A 369 -16.95 9.87 -8.85
C ILE A 369 -18.16 10.71 -8.49
N GLU A 370 -18.27 11.17 -7.25
CA GLU A 370 -19.38 12.01 -6.81
C GLU A 370 -19.40 13.34 -7.55
N LEU A 371 -18.25 14.00 -7.66
CA LEU A 371 -18.16 15.25 -8.39
C LEU A 371 -18.40 15.05 -9.89
N ALA A 372 -17.89 13.97 -10.49
CA ALA A 372 -18.16 13.65 -11.90
C ALA A 372 -19.65 13.38 -12.15
N ALA A 373 -20.33 12.72 -11.21
CA ALA A 373 -21.77 12.52 -11.26
C ALA A 373 -22.54 13.86 -11.21
N ASP A 374 -22.14 14.79 -10.32
CA ASP A 374 -22.71 16.13 -10.22
C ASP A 374 -22.46 16.97 -11.49
N ARG A 375 -21.31 16.78 -12.15
CA ARG A 375 -20.99 17.36 -13.46
C ARG A 375 -21.71 16.69 -14.63
N GLY A 376 -22.49 15.64 -14.39
CA GLY A 376 -23.23 14.91 -15.44
C GLY A 376 -22.34 14.09 -16.36
N LEU A 377 -21.14 13.73 -15.93
CA LEU A 377 -20.22 12.90 -16.70
C LEU A 377 -20.67 11.43 -16.73
N GLY A 378 -20.15 10.70 -17.72
CA GLY A 378 -20.34 9.27 -17.85
C GLY A 378 -19.00 8.53 -17.84
N ILE A 379 -19.05 7.26 -17.45
CA ILE A 379 -17.92 6.34 -17.50
C ILE A 379 -18.02 5.42 -18.72
N ARG A 380 -16.90 5.20 -19.39
CA ARG A 380 -16.82 4.33 -20.57
C ARG A 380 -16.65 2.87 -20.14
N LEU A 381 -17.69 2.07 -20.35
CA LEU A 381 -17.69 0.61 -20.18
C LEU A 381 -17.69 -0.07 -21.56
N PRO A 382 -17.53 -1.41 -21.64
CA PRO A 382 -17.42 -2.12 -22.93
C PRO A 382 -18.57 -1.85 -23.93
N SER A 383 -19.80 -1.65 -23.44
CA SER A 383 -20.96 -1.37 -24.30
C SER A 383 -21.15 0.11 -24.66
N GLY A 384 -20.39 1.02 -24.05
CA GLY A 384 -20.51 2.46 -24.25
C GLY A 384 -20.41 3.27 -22.95
N SER A 385 -20.69 4.57 -23.06
CA SER A 385 -20.71 5.49 -21.92
C SER A 385 -22.02 5.37 -21.14
N VAL A 386 -21.93 5.23 -19.81
CA VAL A 386 -23.08 5.22 -18.89
C VAL A 386 -23.01 6.39 -17.92
N PRO A 387 -24.13 7.04 -17.57
CA PRO A 387 -24.14 8.24 -16.74
C PRO A 387 -23.83 7.93 -15.27
N LEU A 388 -22.81 8.58 -14.70
CA LEU A 388 -22.39 8.37 -13.32
C LEU A 388 -23.41 8.85 -12.29
N SER A 389 -24.28 9.82 -12.64
CA SER A 389 -25.38 10.24 -11.78
C SER A 389 -26.43 9.15 -11.52
N VAL A 390 -26.50 8.15 -12.39
CA VAL A 390 -27.39 6.98 -12.24
C VAL A 390 -26.62 5.77 -11.76
N THR A 391 -25.48 5.49 -12.39
CA THR A 391 -24.75 4.26 -12.10
C THR A 391 -23.78 4.44 -10.94
N GLY A 392 -23.16 5.60 -10.77
CA GLY A 392 -21.89 5.68 -10.05
C GLY A 392 -20.88 4.68 -10.61
N TYR A 393 -19.96 4.21 -9.78
CA TYR A 393 -18.97 3.20 -10.15
C TYR A 393 -18.69 2.26 -8.99
N LEU A 394 -18.74 0.95 -9.26
CA LEU A 394 -18.27 -0.10 -8.36
C LEU A 394 -17.08 -0.78 -9.02
N ALA A 395 -16.01 -1.04 -8.25
CA ALA A 395 -14.84 -1.76 -8.76
C ALA A 395 -15.27 -3.08 -9.42
N GLY A 396 -14.72 -3.35 -10.61
CA GLY A 396 -15.08 -4.50 -11.44
C GLY A 396 -16.29 -4.27 -12.35
N ASP A 397 -16.88 -3.06 -12.41
CA ASP A 397 -17.97 -2.72 -13.33
C ASP A 397 -17.65 -2.99 -14.80
N GLU A 398 -16.37 -2.89 -15.16
CA GLU A 398 -15.78 -3.22 -16.45
C GLU A 398 -15.70 -4.72 -16.74
N ASP A 399 -15.71 -5.58 -15.71
CA ASP A 399 -15.59 -7.01 -15.86
C ASP A 399 -16.91 -7.65 -16.27
N THR A 400 -16.83 -8.56 -17.23
CA THR A 400 -17.95 -9.39 -17.71
C THR A 400 -18.06 -10.71 -16.95
N SER A 401 -17.14 -11.07 -16.07
CA SER A 401 -17.28 -12.28 -15.26
C SER A 401 -18.24 -12.04 -14.09
N ALA A 402 -18.90 -13.10 -13.61
CA ALA A 402 -19.84 -13.01 -12.50
C ALA A 402 -19.16 -12.76 -11.14
N GLY A 403 -17.82 -12.81 -11.06
CA GLY A 403 -17.03 -12.46 -9.86
C GLY A 403 -17.39 -13.24 -8.58
N LEU A 404 -16.59 -13.03 -7.53
CA LEU A 404 -16.79 -13.58 -6.17
C LEU A 404 -17.89 -12.85 -5.38
N ALA A 405 -18.62 -11.93 -6.00
CA ALA A 405 -19.63 -11.12 -5.32
C ALA A 405 -20.91 -11.93 -5.03
N SER A 406 -21.60 -11.57 -3.95
CA SER A 406 -22.88 -12.20 -3.62
C SER A 406 -23.92 -12.00 -4.72
N ARG A 407 -24.91 -12.90 -4.80
CA ARG A 407 -26.05 -12.77 -5.74
C ARG A 407 -26.77 -11.42 -5.58
N SER A 408 -26.85 -10.90 -4.36
CA SER A 408 -27.52 -9.63 -4.07
C SER A 408 -26.77 -8.42 -4.63
N VAL A 409 -25.45 -8.44 -4.50
CA VAL A 409 -24.56 -7.44 -5.11
C VAL A 409 -24.63 -7.49 -6.63
N LEU A 410 -24.59 -8.69 -7.22
CA LEU A 410 -24.68 -8.87 -8.68
C LEU A 410 -26.03 -8.42 -9.26
N ALA A 411 -27.13 -8.73 -8.58
CA ALA A 411 -28.47 -8.29 -8.98
C ALA A 411 -28.60 -6.75 -8.93
N TRP A 412 -28.08 -6.11 -7.88
CA TRP A 412 -28.04 -4.65 -7.78
C TRP A 412 -27.11 -4.02 -8.83
N ARG A 413 -25.91 -4.55 -9.03
CA ARG A 413 -24.97 -4.10 -10.06
C ARG A 413 -25.60 -4.14 -11.45
N PHE A 414 -26.26 -5.25 -11.79
CA PHE A 414 -27.00 -5.39 -13.04
C PHE A 414 -28.14 -4.37 -13.15
N SER A 415 -28.90 -4.15 -12.08
CA SER A 415 -30.01 -3.18 -12.06
C SER A 415 -29.52 -1.75 -12.29
N ARG A 416 -28.41 -1.37 -11.65
CA ARG A 416 -27.76 -0.07 -11.77
C ARG A 416 -27.24 0.18 -13.18
N LEU A 417 -26.48 -0.77 -13.73
CA LEU A 417 -25.95 -0.67 -15.09
C LEU A 417 -27.06 -0.68 -16.16
N ALA A 418 -28.13 -1.46 -15.95
CA ALA A 418 -29.30 -1.43 -16.82
C ALA A 418 -30.02 -0.09 -16.80
N ALA A 419 -30.21 0.53 -15.62
CA ALA A 419 -30.78 1.87 -15.49
C ALA A 419 -29.94 2.92 -16.24
N GLY A 420 -28.61 2.80 -16.20
CA GLY A 420 -27.68 3.61 -17.00
C GLY A 420 -27.71 3.34 -18.51
N GLY A 421 -28.37 2.27 -18.95
CA GLY A 421 -28.48 1.89 -20.36
C GLY A 421 -27.33 1.03 -20.89
N HIS A 422 -26.51 0.44 -20.01
CA HIS A 422 -25.36 -0.39 -20.38
C HIS A 422 -25.75 -1.57 -21.30
N TYR A 423 -26.95 -2.15 -21.11
CA TYR A 423 -27.39 -3.35 -21.81
C TYR A 423 -28.36 -3.07 -22.98
N LEU A 424 -28.52 -1.80 -23.40
CA LEU A 424 -29.44 -1.44 -24.49
C LEU A 424 -29.09 -2.11 -25.82
N GLY A 425 -27.79 -2.25 -26.12
CA GLY A 425 -27.30 -2.87 -27.35
C GLY A 425 -27.68 -4.35 -27.51
N ILE A 426 -27.97 -5.04 -26.40
CA ILE A 426 -28.43 -6.43 -26.38
C ILE A 426 -29.94 -6.57 -26.12
N GLY A 427 -30.69 -5.46 -26.15
CA GLY A 427 -32.15 -5.46 -26.05
C GLY A 427 -32.71 -5.45 -24.62
N VAL A 428 -31.89 -5.16 -23.60
CA VAL A 428 -32.38 -5.00 -22.23
C VAL A 428 -32.78 -3.54 -22.00
N PRO A 429 -34.05 -3.26 -21.65
CA PRO A 429 -34.52 -1.89 -21.46
C PRO A 429 -33.90 -1.25 -20.21
N ARG A 430 -33.91 0.10 -20.17
CA ARG A 430 -33.58 0.82 -18.94
C ARG A 430 -34.57 0.43 -17.84
N GLY A 431 -34.04 0.08 -16.66
CA GLY A 431 -34.86 -0.13 -15.48
C GLY A 431 -35.58 1.15 -15.07
N SER A 432 -36.80 1.04 -14.55
CA SER A 432 -37.58 2.16 -14.00
C SER A 432 -37.39 2.37 -12.50
N ALA A 433 -36.68 1.46 -11.82
CA ALA A 433 -36.40 1.57 -10.40
C ALA A 433 -35.38 2.68 -10.11
N GLU A 434 -35.62 3.44 -9.04
CA GLU A 434 -34.65 4.43 -8.53
C GLU A 434 -33.51 3.68 -7.83
N VAL A 435 -32.52 3.23 -8.60
CA VAL A 435 -31.37 2.47 -8.11
C VAL A 435 -30.37 3.40 -7.41
N LEU A 436 -29.81 2.96 -6.29
CA LEU A 436 -28.76 3.70 -5.60
C LEU A 436 -27.46 3.69 -6.44
N PRO A 437 -26.85 4.84 -6.74
CA PRO A 437 -25.53 4.89 -7.37
C PRO A 437 -24.43 4.33 -6.47
N ALA A 438 -23.50 3.60 -7.06
CA ALA A 438 -22.35 3.04 -6.35
C ALA A 438 -21.28 4.10 -6.09
N ARG A 439 -20.66 4.03 -4.91
CA ARG A 439 -19.37 4.65 -4.63
C ARG A 439 -18.28 3.60 -4.82
N PRO A 440 -17.09 3.98 -5.31
CA PRO A 440 -15.91 3.12 -5.31
C PRO A 440 -15.70 2.38 -3.98
N SER A 441 -15.78 3.10 -2.86
CA SER A 441 -15.62 2.55 -1.51
C SER A 441 -16.66 1.49 -1.10
N ASP A 442 -17.82 1.44 -1.77
CA ASP A 442 -18.83 0.40 -1.50
C ASP A 442 -18.27 -1.00 -1.74
N ALA A 443 -17.24 -1.15 -2.58
CA ALA A 443 -16.61 -2.45 -2.83
C ALA A 443 -16.07 -3.10 -1.55
N ILE A 444 -15.66 -2.31 -0.55
CA ILE A 444 -15.21 -2.81 0.76
C ILE A 444 -16.41 -3.25 1.60
N LEU A 445 -17.45 -2.42 1.69
CA LEU A 445 -18.68 -2.73 2.43
C LEU A 445 -19.43 -3.94 1.88
N LEU A 446 -19.35 -4.17 0.56
CA LEU A 446 -20.06 -5.24 -0.14
C LEU A 446 -19.24 -6.53 -0.29
N GLY A 447 -18.01 -6.58 0.24
CA GLY A 447 -17.13 -7.75 0.13
C GLY A 447 -16.67 -8.06 -1.30
N VAL A 448 -16.73 -7.07 -2.20
CA VAL A 448 -16.30 -7.21 -3.61
C VAL A 448 -14.78 -7.01 -3.72
N MET A 449 -14.22 -6.18 -2.85
CA MET A 449 -12.79 -5.93 -2.78
C MET A 449 -12.20 -6.75 -1.65
N HIS A 450 -11.31 -7.71 -1.95
CA HIS A 450 -10.68 -8.59 -0.94
C HIS A 450 -9.38 -8.04 -0.35
N TYR A 451 -8.79 -7.01 -0.98
CA TYR A 451 -7.55 -6.39 -0.53
C TYR A 451 -7.63 -4.88 -0.70
N THR A 452 -7.10 -4.18 0.29
CA THR A 452 -6.76 -2.76 0.21
C THR A 452 -5.26 -2.63 0.45
N TYR A 453 -4.64 -1.55 0.00
CA TYR A 453 -3.23 -1.31 0.23
C TYR A 453 -3.05 -0.06 1.04
N ARG A 454 -2.33 -0.20 2.15
CA ARG A 454 -2.01 0.92 3.03
C ARG A 454 -0.51 0.95 3.29
N HIS A 455 0.14 2.08 3.04
CA HIS A 455 1.58 2.25 3.27
C HIS A 455 2.45 1.19 2.57
N GLY A 456 2.01 0.66 1.42
CA GLY A 456 2.69 -0.42 0.71
C GLY A 456 2.44 -1.82 1.28
N THR A 457 1.62 -1.95 2.32
CA THR A 457 1.17 -3.24 2.88
C THR A 457 -0.22 -3.59 2.38
N GLY A 458 -0.37 -4.80 1.84
CA GLY A 458 -1.69 -5.34 1.47
C GLY A 458 -2.44 -5.77 2.73
N LEU A 459 -3.64 -5.25 2.91
CA LEU A 459 -4.56 -5.57 3.99
C LEU A 459 -5.75 -6.31 3.40
N GLU A 460 -5.96 -7.54 3.84
CA GLU A 460 -7.18 -8.29 3.52
C GLU A 460 -8.39 -7.61 4.15
N THR A 461 -9.46 -7.51 3.38
CA THR A 461 -10.76 -7.03 3.87
C THR A 461 -11.58 -8.21 4.40
N SER A 462 -12.62 -7.89 5.15
CA SER A 462 -13.56 -8.87 5.70
C SER A 462 -14.95 -8.69 5.11
N ASP A 463 -15.69 -9.80 5.00
CA ASP A 463 -17.10 -9.76 4.62
C ASP A 463 -17.95 -8.97 5.62
N TRP A 464 -19.08 -8.45 5.15
CA TRP A 464 -20.05 -7.74 5.98
C TRP A 464 -21.06 -8.69 6.63
N PHE A 465 -21.00 -8.80 7.96
CA PHE A 465 -21.88 -9.66 8.75
C PHE A 465 -22.98 -8.89 9.50
N GLY A 466 -22.91 -7.56 9.51
CA GLY A 466 -23.92 -6.70 10.13
C GLY A 466 -23.87 -6.66 11.66
N ASP A 467 -22.68 -6.86 12.23
CA ASP A 467 -22.36 -6.65 13.64
C ASP A 467 -21.43 -5.42 13.83
N ALA A 468 -21.09 -5.09 15.08
CA ALA A 468 -20.22 -3.96 15.38
C ALA A 468 -18.83 -4.15 14.77
N THR A 469 -18.31 -5.37 14.75
CA THR A 469 -17.02 -5.72 14.13
C THR A 469 -16.99 -5.35 12.64
N SER A 470 -18.04 -5.60 11.86
CA SER A 470 -18.10 -5.17 10.45
C SER A 470 -17.99 -3.66 10.30
N ILE A 471 -18.58 -2.89 11.21
CA ILE A 471 -18.50 -1.43 11.20
C ILE A 471 -17.08 -0.95 11.50
N TYR A 472 -16.43 -1.50 12.54
CA TYR A 472 -15.06 -1.14 12.91
C TYR A 472 -14.02 -1.59 11.86
N GLU A 473 -14.20 -2.75 11.22
CA GLU A 473 -13.35 -3.17 10.10
C GLU A 473 -13.50 -2.23 8.91
N ALA A 474 -14.74 -1.93 8.51
CA ALA A 474 -14.97 -0.98 7.43
C ALA A 474 -14.37 0.39 7.75
N GLU A 475 -14.49 0.87 9.00
CA GLU A 475 -13.83 2.09 9.45
C GLU A 475 -12.29 1.99 9.39
N ARG A 476 -11.72 0.86 9.82
CA ARG A 476 -10.27 0.60 9.74
C ARG A 476 -9.74 0.67 8.30
N HIS A 477 -10.51 0.19 7.33
CA HIS A 477 -10.14 0.28 5.92
C HIS A 477 -10.43 1.66 5.31
N LEU A 478 -11.56 2.28 5.66
CA LEU A 478 -12.06 3.49 5.01
C LEU A 478 -11.54 4.80 5.64
N GLU A 479 -11.13 4.79 6.90
CA GLU A 479 -10.72 5.97 7.67
C GLU A 479 -11.74 7.13 7.62
N ILE A 480 -13.02 6.78 7.60
CA ILE A 480 -14.13 7.72 7.69
C ILE A 480 -14.84 7.55 9.04
N PRO A 481 -15.47 8.58 9.59
CA PRO A 481 -16.21 8.45 10.85
C PRO A 481 -17.17 7.26 10.87
N LEU A 482 -17.29 6.55 12.00
CA LEU A 482 -18.18 5.38 12.14
C LEU A 482 -19.63 5.68 11.73
N ARG A 483 -20.12 6.89 12.05
CA ARG A 483 -21.45 7.35 11.61
C ARG A 483 -21.65 7.33 10.10
N ASP A 484 -20.60 7.59 9.33
CA ASP A 484 -20.64 7.63 7.87
C ASP A 484 -20.63 6.21 7.29
N VAL A 485 -19.85 5.29 7.91
CA VAL A 485 -19.92 3.85 7.63
C VAL A 485 -21.32 3.30 7.87
N VAL A 486 -21.89 3.56 9.06
CA VAL A 486 -23.23 3.11 9.45
C VAL A 486 -24.30 3.68 8.51
N SER A 487 -24.25 4.97 8.22
CA SER A 487 -25.16 5.64 7.30
C SER A 487 -25.08 5.03 5.89
N ARG A 488 -23.86 4.80 5.38
CA ARG A 488 -23.68 4.20 4.05
C ARG A 488 -24.14 2.75 4.00
N ALA A 489 -23.84 1.94 5.02
CA ALA A 489 -24.30 0.55 5.11
C ALA A 489 -25.84 0.46 5.08
N ARG A 490 -26.55 1.32 5.83
CA ARG A 490 -28.02 1.41 5.78
C ARG A 490 -28.53 1.79 4.39
N ARG A 491 -27.88 2.75 3.73
CA ARG A 491 -28.25 3.15 2.35
C ARG A 491 -28.08 1.99 1.37
N LEU A 492 -27.04 1.17 1.53
CA LEU A 492 -26.81 -0.06 0.74
C LEU A 492 -27.78 -1.21 1.11
N GLY A 493 -28.65 -1.02 2.10
CA GLY A 493 -29.56 -2.04 2.58
C GLY A 493 -28.86 -3.18 3.34
N LEU A 494 -27.62 -2.96 3.80
CA LEU A 494 -26.90 -3.93 4.61
C LEU A 494 -27.50 -3.98 6.04
N THR A 495 -27.45 -5.15 6.65
CA THR A 495 -27.84 -5.31 8.06
C THR A 495 -26.87 -4.53 8.94
N VAL A 496 -27.39 -3.81 9.93
CA VAL A 496 -26.63 -2.99 10.89
C VAL A 496 -27.14 -3.33 12.29
N PRO A 497 -26.28 -3.51 13.32
CA PRO A 497 -26.72 -3.91 14.63
C PRO A 497 -27.57 -2.83 15.32
N PRO A 498 -28.51 -3.23 16.21
CA PRO A 498 -29.21 -2.27 17.07
C PRO A 498 -28.22 -1.44 17.89
N GLY A 499 -28.40 -0.13 17.95
CA GLY A 499 -27.50 0.77 18.70
C GLY A 499 -26.22 1.19 17.97
N ALA A 500 -26.07 0.86 16.68
CA ALA A 500 -24.88 1.24 15.89
C ALA A 500 -24.53 2.74 15.92
N ASP A 501 -25.53 3.63 16.08
CA ASP A 501 -25.31 5.07 16.17
C ASP A 501 -24.66 5.52 17.49
N GLY A 502 -24.66 4.65 18.51
CA GLY A 502 -24.07 4.89 19.83
C GLY A 502 -22.78 4.10 20.10
N LEU A 503 -22.19 3.50 19.06
CA LEU A 503 -20.91 2.80 19.18
C LEU A 503 -19.78 3.80 19.54
N PRO A 504 -18.86 3.44 20.46
CA PRO A 504 -17.71 4.29 20.78
C PRO A 504 -16.75 4.47 19.58
N ASP A 505 -16.02 5.59 19.56
CA ASP A 505 -14.98 5.84 18.57
C ASP A 505 -13.86 4.78 18.65
N THR A 506 -13.35 4.36 17.49
CA THR A 506 -12.33 3.31 17.40
C THR A 506 -11.03 3.72 18.11
N THR A 507 -10.50 2.84 18.97
CA THR A 507 -9.17 2.99 19.58
C THR A 507 -8.09 2.22 18.81
N GLU A 508 -6.81 2.59 19.00
CA GLU A 508 -5.69 1.91 18.32
C GLU A 508 -5.60 0.43 18.72
N MET A 509 -5.98 0.10 19.95
CA MET A 509 -6.03 -1.27 20.43
C MET A 509 -7.10 -2.10 19.69
N VAL A 510 -8.28 -1.52 19.45
CA VAL A 510 -9.32 -2.15 18.62
C VAL A 510 -8.81 -2.35 17.18
N ARG A 511 -8.19 -1.34 16.56
CA ARG A 511 -7.62 -1.50 15.20
C ARG A 511 -6.57 -2.59 15.12
N THR A 512 -5.72 -2.68 16.15
CA THR A 512 -4.67 -3.70 16.25
C THR A 512 -5.27 -5.10 16.37
N ALA A 513 -6.25 -5.30 17.26
CA ALA A 513 -6.93 -6.59 17.42
C ALA A 513 -7.60 -7.06 16.13
N LEU A 514 -8.28 -6.15 15.43
CA LEU A 514 -8.91 -6.42 14.15
C LEU A 514 -7.88 -6.72 13.05
N SER A 515 -6.68 -6.13 13.11
CA SER A 515 -5.64 -6.40 12.11
C SER A 515 -5.12 -7.86 12.10
N PHE A 516 -5.25 -8.58 13.21
CA PHE A 516 -4.89 -10.00 13.30
C PHE A 516 -6.03 -10.94 12.87
N SER A 517 -7.26 -10.44 12.91
CA SER A 517 -8.46 -11.20 12.58
C SER A 517 -8.72 -11.18 11.07
N ARG A 518 -8.67 -12.35 10.42
CA ARG A 518 -9.30 -12.52 9.09
C ARG A 518 -10.67 -13.15 9.30
N ARG A 519 -11.74 -12.38 9.08
CA ARG A 519 -13.11 -12.89 9.22
C ARG A 519 -13.45 -13.80 8.05
N GLN A 520 -13.22 -15.10 8.20
CA GLN A 520 -13.65 -16.09 7.22
C GLN A 520 -15.07 -16.59 7.50
N ARG A 521 -15.81 -16.86 6.42
CA ARG A 521 -17.13 -17.50 6.46
C ARG A 521 -16.94 -19.03 6.46
N LYS A 522 -17.23 -19.70 7.59
CA LYS A 522 -17.33 -21.17 7.66
C LYS A 522 -18.72 -21.57 8.13
N ASN A 523 -19.43 -22.35 7.31
CA ASN A 523 -20.78 -22.85 7.61
C ASN A 523 -21.79 -21.76 8.04
N ASP A 524 -21.77 -20.60 7.38
CA ASP A 524 -22.62 -19.43 7.71
C ASP A 524 -22.44 -18.87 9.13
N THR A 525 -21.37 -19.24 9.83
CA THR A 525 -21.00 -18.69 11.14
C THR A 525 -19.69 -17.93 11.07
N PHE A 526 -19.66 -16.76 11.70
CA PHE A 526 -18.45 -15.96 11.85
C PHE A 526 -17.60 -16.45 13.04
N ARG A 527 -16.27 -16.43 12.88
CA ARG A 527 -15.30 -16.74 13.95
C ARG A 527 -15.06 -15.52 14.85
N PRO A 528 -15.49 -15.51 16.13
CA PRO A 528 -15.16 -14.42 17.05
C PRO A 528 -13.65 -14.31 17.31
N LEU A 529 -13.17 -13.19 17.86
CA LEU A 529 -11.74 -13.02 18.14
C LEU A 529 -11.28 -14.06 19.16
N GLY A 530 -10.23 -14.81 18.81
CA GLY A 530 -9.69 -15.88 19.63
C GLY A 530 -8.61 -15.41 20.60
N LEU A 531 -8.12 -16.32 21.43
CA LEU A 531 -7.11 -16.02 22.45
C LEU A 531 -5.83 -15.45 21.83
N PHE A 532 -5.38 -15.97 20.69
CA PHE A 532 -4.14 -15.53 20.09
C PHE A 532 -4.23 -14.10 19.53
N ASP A 533 -5.37 -13.72 18.94
CA ASP A 533 -5.63 -12.35 18.45
C ASP A 533 -5.47 -11.33 19.61
N ILE A 534 -5.98 -11.70 20.79
CA ILE A 534 -5.94 -10.89 22.01
C ILE A 534 -4.52 -10.81 22.59
N VAL A 535 -3.83 -11.95 22.65
CA VAL A 535 -2.48 -12.06 23.20
C VAL A 535 -1.49 -11.28 22.32
N GLN A 536 -1.60 -11.37 21.00
CA GLN A 536 -0.79 -10.57 20.08
C GLN A 536 -1.04 -9.07 20.27
N THR A 537 -2.30 -8.66 20.45
CA THR A 537 -2.65 -7.26 20.73
C THR A 537 -2.08 -6.79 22.06
N SER A 538 -2.16 -7.63 23.09
CA SER A 538 -1.58 -7.37 24.41
C SER A 538 -0.07 -7.16 24.34
N TRP A 539 0.65 -7.98 23.57
CA TRP A 539 2.10 -7.82 23.37
C TRP A 539 2.46 -6.52 22.64
N GLU A 540 1.71 -6.16 21.60
CA GLU A 540 1.97 -4.95 20.82
C GLU A 540 1.78 -3.67 21.64
N HIS A 541 0.75 -3.66 22.51
CA HIS A 541 0.42 -2.50 23.36
C HIS A 541 1.06 -2.53 24.74
N GLY A 542 1.66 -3.64 25.16
CA GLY A 542 2.27 -3.81 26.48
C GLY A 542 1.25 -3.81 27.64
N VAL A 543 0.02 -4.25 27.37
CA VAL A 543 -1.11 -4.29 28.33
C VAL A 543 -1.49 -5.72 28.67
N MET A 544 -2.30 -5.94 29.71
CA MET A 544 -2.77 -7.30 30.02
C MET A 544 -3.84 -7.78 29.00
N PRO A 545 -3.88 -9.07 28.65
CA PRO A 545 -4.90 -9.61 27.75
C PRO A 545 -6.36 -9.35 28.21
N SER A 546 -6.61 -9.25 29.52
CA SER A 546 -7.93 -8.89 30.05
C SER A 546 -8.34 -7.45 29.77
N GLU A 547 -7.37 -6.52 29.66
CA GLU A 547 -7.64 -5.13 29.26
C GLU A 547 -8.05 -5.06 27.80
N VAL A 548 -7.41 -5.85 26.93
CA VAL A 548 -7.80 -5.99 25.52
C VAL A 548 -9.23 -6.53 25.41
N VAL A 549 -9.59 -7.56 26.17
CA VAL A 549 -10.96 -8.10 26.18
C VAL A 549 -11.98 -7.06 26.64
N ALA A 550 -11.71 -6.35 27.74
CA ALA A 550 -12.61 -5.33 28.26
C ALA A 550 -12.85 -4.21 27.23
N GLU A 551 -11.82 -3.81 26.50
CA GLU A 551 -11.94 -2.83 25.43
C GLU A 551 -12.79 -3.34 24.26
N LEU A 552 -12.55 -4.56 23.79
CA LEU A 552 -13.32 -5.16 22.69
C LEU A 552 -14.80 -5.29 23.07
N GLU A 553 -15.10 -5.74 24.28
CA GLU A 553 -16.47 -5.84 24.81
C GLU A 553 -17.13 -4.46 24.95
N ALA A 554 -16.39 -3.44 25.38
CA ALA A 554 -16.89 -2.05 25.43
C ALA A 554 -17.29 -1.51 24.04
N HIS A 555 -16.64 -2.01 22.99
CA HIS A 555 -16.95 -1.71 21.58
C HIS A 555 -17.95 -2.72 20.97
N SER A 556 -18.59 -3.57 21.78
CA SER A 556 -19.53 -4.61 21.32
C SER A 556 -18.93 -5.59 20.29
N ILE A 557 -17.61 -5.80 20.34
CA ILE A 557 -16.90 -6.78 19.51
C ILE A 557 -16.92 -8.14 20.21
N ALA A 558 -17.38 -9.17 19.49
CA ALA A 558 -17.50 -10.51 20.03
C ALA A 558 -16.13 -11.19 20.20
N VAL A 559 -15.87 -11.68 21.41
CA VAL A 559 -14.71 -12.48 21.77
C VAL A 559 -15.16 -13.94 21.97
N ASP A 560 -14.32 -14.90 21.58
CA ASP A 560 -14.62 -16.32 21.77
C ASP A 560 -14.79 -16.62 23.27
N PRO A 561 -15.91 -17.24 23.72
CA PRO A 561 -16.15 -17.48 25.14
C PRO A 561 -15.06 -18.29 25.85
N SER A 562 -14.29 -19.10 25.12
CA SER A 562 -13.17 -19.87 25.69
C SER A 562 -12.04 -18.95 26.18
N VAL A 563 -11.91 -17.74 25.63
CA VAL A 563 -10.87 -16.77 26.00
C VAL A 563 -10.93 -16.46 27.49
N HIS A 564 -12.10 -16.13 28.04
CA HIS A 564 -12.23 -15.78 29.46
C HIS A 564 -11.69 -16.88 30.38
N SER A 565 -11.89 -18.16 30.01
CA SER A 565 -11.36 -19.31 30.75
C SER A 565 -9.86 -19.53 30.59
N MET A 566 -9.29 -19.05 29.48
CA MET A 566 -7.89 -19.22 29.14
C MET A 566 -7.01 -18.06 29.63
N LEU A 567 -7.58 -16.87 29.83
CA LEU A 567 -6.88 -15.71 30.39
C LEU A 567 -6.26 -15.99 31.77
N GLU A 568 -6.88 -16.89 32.55
CA GLU A 568 -6.39 -17.29 33.87
C GLU A 568 -5.25 -18.32 33.80
N LYS A 569 -4.95 -18.87 32.62
CA LYS A 569 -3.91 -19.88 32.41
C LYS A 569 -2.65 -19.26 31.81
N THR A 570 -1.49 -19.74 32.23
CA THR A 570 -0.21 -19.36 31.63
C THR A 570 -0.03 -20.04 30.29
N LEU A 571 0.22 -19.27 29.22
CA LEU A 571 0.60 -19.82 27.92
C LEU A 571 1.96 -20.50 28.00
N GLU A 572 1.98 -21.81 27.76
CA GLU A 572 3.21 -22.60 27.71
C GLU A 572 3.98 -22.39 26.39
N ALA A 573 5.29 -22.65 26.41
CA ALA A 573 6.14 -22.57 25.20
C ALA A 573 5.63 -23.43 24.03
N ALA A 574 4.96 -24.56 24.33
CA ALA A 574 4.36 -25.43 23.33
C ALA A 574 3.29 -24.71 22.48
N HIS A 575 2.51 -23.80 23.06
CA HIS A 575 1.53 -23.00 22.33
C HIS A 575 2.20 -22.11 21.30
N LEU A 576 3.25 -21.38 21.71
CA LEU A 576 4.00 -20.48 20.82
C LEU A 576 4.70 -21.26 19.71
N ILE A 577 5.30 -22.41 20.04
CA ILE A 577 5.96 -23.26 19.05
C ILE A 577 4.94 -23.77 18.01
N ALA A 578 3.75 -24.19 18.46
CA ALA A 578 2.69 -24.65 17.57
C ALA A 578 2.20 -23.54 16.63
N ALA A 579 2.07 -22.31 17.11
CA ALA A 579 1.62 -21.15 16.32
C ALA A 579 2.72 -20.51 15.46
N SER A 580 3.98 -20.91 15.59
CA SER A 580 5.08 -20.36 14.78
C SER A 580 5.19 -21.06 13.44
N THR A 581 5.31 -20.28 12.36
CA THR A 581 5.55 -20.78 10.99
C THR A 581 6.91 -21.48 10.84
N GLN A 582 7.85 -21.18 11.74
CA GLN A 582 9.19 -21.77 11.78
C GLN A 582 9.35 -22.80 12.91
N PHE A 583 8.27 -23.13 13.63
CA PHE A 583 8.24 -24.13 14.69
C PHE A 583 9.25 -23.85 15.84
N ASN A 584 9.58 -22.58 16.06
CA ASN A 584 10.61 -22.17 17.03
C ASN A 584 10.05 -21.33 18.19
N GLY A 585 8.74 -21.10 18.21
CA GLY A 585 8.10 -20.27 19.23
C GLY A 585 8.37 -18.77 19.07
N VAL A 586 8.80 -18.35 17.89
CA VAL A 586 9.05 -16.95 17.52
C VAL A 586 8.30 -16.62 16.23
N ALA A 587 7.97 -15.35 16.03
CA ALA A 587 7.44 -14.84 14.78
C ALA A 587 8.33 -15.25 13.57
N PRO A 588 7.76 -15.49 12.37
CA PRO A 588 6.38 -15.18 11.98
C PRO A 588 5.36 -16.17 12.52
N TRP A 589 4.21 -15.65 12.98
CA TRP A 589 3.11 -16.43 13.50
C TRP A 589 2.14 -16.85 12.40
N LEU A 590 1.46 -17.98 12.60
CA LEU A 590 0.24 -18.31 11.85
C LEU A 590 -0.84 -17.28 12.17
N CYS A 591 -1.66 -16.92 11.19
CA CYS A 591 -2.90 -16.19 11.46
C CYS A 591 -3.92 -17.15 12.06
N ALA A 592 -4.70 -16.71 13.03
CA ALA A 592 -5.61 -17.60 13.75
C ALA A 592 -6.79 -18.12 12.90
N SER A 593 -6.99 -17.54 11.71
CA SER A 593 -7.89 -18.03 10.65
C SER A 593 -7.23 -18.99 9.66
N ASP A 594 -5.91 -19.20 9.74
CA ASP A 594 -5.21 -20.06 8.79
C ASP A 594 -5.72 -21.49 8.94
N VAL A 595 -5.98 -22.13 7.80
CA VAL A 595 -6.24 -23.56 7.77
C VAL A 595 -4.93 -24.26 8.10
N VAL A 596 -4.80 -24.77 9.32
CA VAL A 596 -3.59 -25.46 9.76
C VAL A 596 -3.68 -26.91 9.29
N GLY A 597 -2.97 -27.22 8.22
CA GLY A 597 -2.93 -28.56 7.66
C GLY A 597 -2.16 -29.57 8.52
N LEU A 598 -2.41 -30.86 8.27
CA LEU A 598 -1.73 -31.97 8.97
C LEU A 598 -0.20 -31.85 8.89
N SER A 599 0.34 -31.49 7.73
CA SER A 599 1.78 -31.26 7.54
C SER A 599 2.41 -30.32 8.59
N HIS A 600 1.73 -29.24 8.97
CA HIS A 600 2.22 -28.30 9.99
C HIS A 600 2.27 -28.98 11.37
N VAL A 601 1.16 -29.64 11.75
CA VAL A 601 1.05 -30.36 13.02
C VAL A 601 2.17 -31.41 13.17
N LEU A 602 2.45 -32.17 12.11
CA LEU A 602 3.49 -33.20 12.14
C LEU A 602 4.90 -32.64 12.24
N ARG A 603 5.18 -31.51 11.59
CA ARG A 603 6.48 -30.83 11.70
C ARG A 603 6.70 -30.32 13.11
N VAL A 604 5.70 -29.69 13.70
CA VAL A 604 5.75 -29.26 15.10
C VAL A 604 5.98 -30.45 16.03
N ALA A 605 5.21 -31.52 15.88
CA ALA A 605 5.37 -32.75 16.68
C ALA A 605 6.78 -33.35 16.54
N GLY A 606 7.33 -33.41 15.33
CA GLY A 606 8.67 -33.92 15.08
C GLY A 606 9.79 -33.06 15.67
N VAL A 607 9.65 -31.73 15.67
CA VAL A 607 10.64 -30.80 16.27
C VAL A 607 10.58 -30.83 17.79
N THR A 608 9.37 -30.92 18.35
CA THR A 608 9.14 -30.83 19.80
C THR A 608 9.20 -32.17 20.52
N GLY A 609 9.03 -33.28 19.80
CA GLY A 609 8.82 -34.61 20.37
C GLY A 609 7.43 -34.79 21.01
N GLN A 610 6.51 -33.84 20.83
CA GLN A 610 5.15 -33.91 21.38
C GLN A 610 4.24 -34.78 20.52
N ALA A 611 3.19 -35.35 21.13
CA ALA A 611 2.13 -36.03 20.39
C ALA A 611 1.37 -35.03 19.51
N CYS A 612 0.90 -35.45 18.34
CA CYS A 612 0.17 -34.57 17.43
C CYS A 612 -1.15 -34.07 18.03
N SER A 613 -1.81 -34.87 18.88
CA SER A 613 -3.00 -34.45 19.62
C SER A 613 -2.72 -33.30 20.60
N GLU A 614 -1.51 -33.24 21.15
CA GLU A 614 -1.07 -32.15 22.01
C GLU A 614 -0.84 -30.86 21.21
N VAL A 615 -0.23 -30.96 20.03
CA VAL A 615 -0.08 -29.80 19.12
C VAL A 615 -1.43 -29.25 18.68
N VAL A 616 -2.38 -30.13 18.33
CA VAL A 616 -3.76 -29.74 17.98
C VAL A 616 -4.49 -29.13 19.17
N ARG A 617 -4.29 -29.64 20.39
CA ARG A 617 -4.84 -29.06 21.62
C ARG A 617 -4.32 -27.64 21.83
N CYS A 618 -3.01 -27.43 21.74
CA CYS A 618 -2.38 -26.11 21.87
C CYS A 618 -2.93 -25.11 20.84
N LEU A 619 -3.01 -25.49 19.57
CA LEU A 619 -3.58 -24.62 18.53
C LEU A 619 -5.07 -24.33 18.79
N ARG A 620 -5.85 -25.31 19.24
CA ARG A 620 -7.27 -25.08 19.55
C ARG A 620 -7.44 -24.11 20.71
N GLU A 621 -6.63 -24.22 21.75
CA GLU A 621 -6.64 -23.30 22.90
C GLU A 621 -6.22 -21.87 22.53
N LEU A 622 -5.37 -21.72 21.52
CA LEU A 622 -5.04 -20.42 20.94
C LEU A 622 -6.18 -19.83 20.07
N GLY A 623 -7.24 -20.59 19.78
CA GLY A 623 -8.40 -20.13 19.02
C GLY A 623 -8.36 -20.48 17.53
N PHE A 624 -7.48 -21.40 17.10
CA PHE A 624 -7.50 -21.94 15.74
C PHE A 624 -8.63 -22.96 15.60
N SER A 625 -9.57 -22.71 14.69
CA SER A 625 -10.76 -23.56 14.48
C SER A 625 -10.60 -24.58 13.34
N ASP A 626 -9.74 -24.26 12.36
CA ASP A 626 -9.57 -25.04 11.13
C ASP A 626 -8.36 -25.98 11.24
N LEU A 627 -8.48 -26.91 12.18
CA LEU A 627 -7.46 -27.90 12.51
C LEU A 627 -7.76 -29.25 11.88
N PRO A 628 -6.74 -30.11 11.67
CA PRO A 628 -6.96 -31.43 11.10
C PRO A 628 -7.84 -32.28 12.03
N ALA A 629 -8.91 -32.87 11.49
CA ALA A 629 -9.86 -33.69 12.25
C ALA A 629 -9.40 -35.15 12.46
N PHE A 630 -8.19 -35.48 12.05
CA PHE A 630 -7.68 -36.85 12.10
C PHE A 630 -7.44 -37.33 13.53
N ARG A 631 -7.73 -38.61 13.79
CA ARG A 631 -7.33 -39.27 15.04
C ARG A 631 -5.86 -39.66 14.96
N LEU A 632 -5.00 -38.88 15.61
CA LEU A 632 -3.54 -39.06 15.57
C LEU A 632 -2.98 -39.78 16.80
N ASP A 633 -3.83 -40.14 17.76
CA ASP A 633 -3.40 -40.81 18.99
C ASP A 633 -2.82 -42.21 18.69
N GLY A 634 -1.54 -42.40 19.02
CA GLY A 634 -0.84 -43.67 18.82
C GLY A 634 -0.47 -44.00 17.37
N VAL A 635 -0.66 -43.07 16.43
CA VAL A 635 -0.28 -43.23 15.02
C VAL A 635 0.93 -42.36 14.72
N GLU A 636 2.05 -42.96 14.31
CA GLU A 636 3.18 -42.24 13.72
C GLU A 636 2.96 -42.09 12.21
N PRO A 637 2.74 -40.87 11.71
CA PRO A 637 2.51 -40.62 10.29
C PRO A 637 3.83 -40.51 9.53
N SER A 638 3.90 -41.21 8.41
CA SER A 638 4.99 -41.18 7.44
C SER A 638 4.79 -40.07 6.40
N ALA A 639 5.82 -39.79 5.60
CA ALA A 639 5.73 -38.85 4.49
C ALA A 639 4.67 -39.25 3.45
N ASP A 640 4.45 -40.56 3.25
CA ASP A 640 3.44 -41.07 2.33
C ASP A 640 2.02 -40.92 2.90
N ASP A 641 1.85 -40.93 4.23
CA ASP A 641 0.56 -40.65 4.87
C ASP A 641 0.13 -39.19 4.66
N VAL A 642 1.08 -38.26 4.75
CA VAL A 642 0.80 -36.84 4.48
C VAL A 642 0.34 -36.64 3.04
N ARG A 643 0.97 -37.33 2.09
CA ARG A 643 0.56 -37.30 0.68
C ARG A 643 -0.79 -37.97 0.48
N MET A 644 -0.99 -39.15 1.04
CA MET A 644 -2.24 -39.89 0.97
C MET A 644 -3.43 -39.06 1.47
N LEU A 645 -3.24 -38.28 2.53
CA LEU A 645 -4.30 -37.49 3.17
C LEU A 645 -4.53 -36.12 2.52
N SER A 646 -3.74 -35.71 1.51
CA SER A 646 -4.02 -34.47 0.77
C SER A 646 -4.95 -34.70 -0.41
N VAL A 647 -5.83 -33.72 -0.67
CA VAL A 647 -6.82 -33.80 -1.77
C VAL A 647 -6.14 -34.00 -3.12
N ASP A 648 -4.99 -33.36 -3.33
CA ASP A 648 -4.20 -33.42 -4.56
C ASP A 648 -3.09 -34.48 -4.55
N LEU A 649 -2.94 -35.23 -3.45
CA LEU A 649 -1.93 -36.28 -3.24
C LEU A 649 -0.46 -35.80 -3.26
N ASP A 650 -0.24 -34.51 -3.03
CA ASP A 650 1.05 -33.83 -3.04
C ASP A 650 1.62 -33.55 -1.63
N GLY A 651 0.86 -33.88 -0.58
CA GLY A 651 1.19 -33.59 0.82
C GLY A 651 1.01 -32.13 1.23
N ARG A 652 0.28 -31.34 0.44
CA ARG A 652 -0.04 -29.92 0.71
C ARG A 652 -1.52 -29.76 1.00
N THR A 653 -1.90 -28.61 1.58
CA THR A 653 -3.31 -28.26 1.78
C THR A 653 -4.03 -28.07 0.43
N PRO A 654 -5.33 -28.41 0.33
CA PRO A 654 -6.21 -28.89 1.41
C PRO A 654 -6.04 -30.39 1.72
N PHE A 655 -6.19 -30.75 2.99
CA PHE A 655 -6.26 -32.15 3.43
C PHE A 655 -7.71 -32.65 3.44
N ILE A 656 -7.88 -33.96 3.35
CA ILE A 656 -9.18 -34.61 3.47
C ILE A 656 -9.81 -34.29 4.82
N ASP A 657 -11.10 -33.97 4.82
CA ASP A 657 -11.88 -33.86 6.06
C ASP A 657 -12.31 -35.26 6.52
N ALA A 658 -11.69 -35.77 7.59
CA ALA A 658 -12.03 -37.08 8.15
C ALA A 658 -13.47 -37.17 8.69
N ALA A 659 -14.13 -36.03 8.96
CA ALA A 659 -15.52 -36.01 9.38
C ALA A 659 -16.49 -36.29 8.22
N GLN A 660 -16.03 -36.18 6.97
CA GLN A 660 -16.84 -36.44 5.79
C GLN A 660 -16.41 -37.74 5.10
N PRO A 661 -17.38 -38.57 4.68
CA PRO A 661 -17.09 -39.71 3.82
C PRO A 661 -16.40 -39.28 2.51
N VAL A 662 -15.24 -39.86 2.22
CA VAL A 662 -14.44 -39.61 1.02
C VAL A 662 -14.94 -40.45 -0.14
N ARG A 663 -14.88 -39.90 -1.36
CA ARG A 663 -15.25 -40.66 -2.56
C ARG A 663 -14.29 -41.82 -2.80
N HIS A 664 -14.83 -42.97 -3.18
CA HIS A 664 -14.02 -44.17 -3.48
C HIS A 664 -13.05 -43.92 -4.66
N SER A 665 -13.39 -42.99 -5.56
CA SER A 665 -12.50 -42.56 -6.66
C SER A 665 -11.17 -41.96 -6.17
N HIS A 666 -11.17 -41.31 -5.01
CA HIS A 666 -9.94 -40.76 -4.41
C HIS A 666 -9.01 -41.88 -3.91
N LEU A 667 -9.55 -42.95 -3.30
CA LEU A 667 -8.78 -44.14 -2.92
C LEU A 667 -8.08 -44.78 -4.12
N VAL A 668 -8.79 -44.92 -5.24
CA VAL A 668 -8.24 -45.48 -6.49
C VAL A 668 -7.13 -44.58 -7.05
N LYS A 669 -7.31 -43.25 -7.01
CA LYS A 669 -6.29 -42.28 -7.44
C LYS A 669 -5.06 -42.36 -6.54
N ALA A 670 -5.25 -42.37 -5.22
CA ALA A 670 -4.17 -42.48 -4.23
C ALA A 670 -3.35 -43.75 -4.40
N ALA A 671 -4.02 -44.91 -4.58
CA ALA A 671 -3.38 -46.19 -4.82
C ALA A 671 -2.48 -46.17 -6.05
N LYS A 672 -2.95 -45.55 -7.13
CA LYS A 672 -2.19 -45.44 -8.37
C LYS A 672 -0.97 -44.54 -8.22
N GLU A 673 -1.14 -43.34 -7.65
CA GLU A 673 -0.06 -42.35 -7.52
C GLU A 673 1.02 -42.79 -6.53
N LEU A 674 0.60 -43.31 -5.37
CA LEU A 674 1.51 -43.76 -4.32
C LEU A 674 2.09 -45.15 -4.61
N LYS A 675 1.58 -45.85 -5.65
CA LYS A 675 1.97 -47.22 -6.02
C LYS A 675 1.78 -48.22 -4.87
N VAL A 676 0.68 -48.04 -4.11
CA VAL A 676 0.28 -48.90 -2.99
C VAL A 676 -1.02 -49.60 -3.32
N LEU A 677 -1.24 -50.81 -2.80
CA LEU A 677 -2.50 -51.53 -2.99
C LEU A 677 -3.66 -50.81 -2.29
N GLN A 678 -4.85 -50.83 -2.91
CA GLN A 678 -6.04 -50.11 -2.40
C GLN A 678 -6.42 -50.55 -0.98
N ASN A 679 -6.38 -51.84 -0.67
CA ASN A 679 -6.71 -52.37 0.66
C ASN A 679 -5.74 -51.86 1.75
N VAL A 680 -4.46 -51.69 1.41
CA VAL A 680 -3.45 -51.16 2.35
C VAL A 680 -3.70 -49.67 2.62
N LEU A 681 -4.03 -48.90 1.59
CA LEU A 681 -4.40 -47.49 1.77
C LEU A 681 -5.72 -47.36 2.53
N GLU A 682 -6.70 -48.23 2.27
CA GLU A 682 -7.99 -48.21 2.95
C GLU A 682 -7.84 -48.47 4.46
N GLU A 683 -7.04 -49.46 4.85
CA GLU A 683 -6.67 -49.70 6.24
C GLU A 683 -5.93 -48.50 6.85
N ARG A 684 -5.03 -47.86 6.09
CA ARG A 684 -4.28 -46.70 6.56
C ARG A 684 -5.17 -45.45 6.70
N PHE A 685 -6.09 -45.19 5.78
CA PHE A 685 -7.11 -44.14 5.87
C PHE A 685 -8.02 -44.34 7.09
N ALA A 686 -8.43 -45.57 7.36
CA ALA A 686 -9.26 -45.90 8.53
C ALA A 686 -8.55 -45.59 9.86
N GLN A 687 -7.22 -45.76 9.95
CA GLN A 687 -6.44 -45.37 11.13
C GLN A 687 -6.49 -43.86 11.40
N PHE A 688 -6.59 -43.05 10.35
CA PHE A 688 -6.77 -41.60 10.48
C PHE A 688 -8.24 -41.18 10.66
N GLY A 689 -9.17 -42.14 10.71
CA GLY A 689 -10.60 -41.89 10.88
C GLY A 689 -11.33 -41.50 9.59
N VAL A 690 -10.69 -41.68 8.42
CA VAL A 690 -11.31 -41.42 7.12
C VAL A 690 -12.21 -42.59 6.74
N THR A 691 -13.45 -42.28 6.40
CA THR A 691 -14.44 -43.26 5.90
C THR A 691 -14.67 -43.04 4.41
N PHE A 692 -15.03 -44.08 3.67
CA PHE A 692 -15.36 -43.97 2.24
C PHE A 692 -16.86 -44.10 2.00
N LEU A 693 -17.40 -43.29 1.07
CA LEU A 693 -18.77 -43.47 0.58
C LEU A 693 -18.88 -44.82 -0.13
N ALA A 694 -19.92 -45.57 0.20
CA ALA A 694 -20.27 -46.75 -0.58
C ALA A 694 -20.52 -46.32 -2.04
N PRO A 695 -20.07 -47.10 -3.06
CA PRO A 695 -20.14 -46.68 -4.47
C PRO A 695 -21.54 -46.28 -4.99
N ALA A 696 -22.60 -46.66 -4.27
CA ALA A 696 -23.99 -46.39 -4.62
C ALA A 696 -24.60 -45.13 -3.95
N GLU A 697 -23.95 -44.53 -2.96
CA GLU A 697 -24.50 -43.45 -2.13
C GLU A 697 -23.79 -42.09 -2.30
N GLU A 698 -22.92 -41.92 -3.30
CA GLU A 698 -22.22 -40.64 -3.52
C GLU A 698 -23.20 -39.51 -3.97
N PRO A 699 -23.45 -38.45 -3.16
CA PRO A 699 -24.11 -37.25 -3.67
C PRO A 699 -23.16 -36.55 -4.65
N ARG A 700 -23.61 -36.35 -5.88
CA ARG A 700 -22.84 -35.66 -6.91
C ARG A 700 -22.80 -34.17 -6.60
N ASP A 701 -21.62 -33.66 -6.21
CA ASP A 701 -21.35 -32.22 -6.23
C ASP A 701 -21.30 -31.74 -7.68
N LEU A 702 -22.39 -31.11 -8.12
CA LEU A 702 -22.57 -30.68 -9.50
C LEU A 702 -21.77 -29.41 -9.85
N GLY A 703 -21.18 -28.72 -8.87
CA GLY A 703 -20.34 -27.53 -9.08
C GLY A 703 -18.87 -27.85 -9.38
N ARG A 704 -18.41 -29.09 -9.12
CA ARG A 704 -17.02 -29.54 -9.34
C ARG A 704 -16.90 -30.68 -10.36
N LEU A 705 -17.83 -30.74 -11.31
CA LEU A 705 -17.83 -31.78 -12.34
C LEU A 705 -16.61 -31.64 -13.25
N SER A 706 -16.02 -32.75 -13.66
CA SER A 706 -15.14 -32.74 -14.84
C SER A 706 -15.97 -32.42 -16.09
N LYS A 707 -15.31 -31.93 -17.15
CA LYS A 707 -15.97 -31.65 -18.44
C LYS A 707 -16.78 -32.84 -18.96
N LYS A 708 -16.27 -34.06 -18.77
CA LYS A 708 -16.93 -35.30 -19.21
C LYS A 708 -18.21 -35.57 -18.41
N GLU A 709 -18.17 -35.36 -17.10
CA GLU A 709 -19.32 -35.58 -16.21
C GLU A 709 -20.41 -34.52 -16.44
N LEU A 710 -20.02 -33.26 -16.61
CA LEU A 710 -20.94 -32.18 -16.97
C LEU A 710 -21.64 -32.46 -18.30
N PHE A 711 -20.89 -32.88 -19.32
CA PHE A 711 -21.47 -33.24 -20.62
C PHE A 711 -22.45 -34.41 -20.49
N SER A 712 -22.12 -35.40 -19.68
CA SER A 712 -23.04 -36.52 -19.40
C SER A 712 -24.29 -36.04 -18.67
N HIS A 713 -24.17 -35.12 -17.71
CA HIS A 713 -25.29 -34.59 -16.95
C HIS A 713 -26.24 -33.76 -17.83
N LEU A 714 -25.68 -32.94 -18.72
CA LEU A 714 -26.42 -32.12 -19.68
C LEU A 714 -26.94 -32.90 -20.91
N GLY A 715 -26.68 -34.21 -20.99
CA GLY A 715 -27.08 -35.03 -22.14
C GLY A 715 -26.35 -34.67 -23.45
N LEU A 716 -25.14 -34.13 -23.35
CA LEU A 716 -24.24 -33.80 -24.47
C LEU A 716 -23.37 -35.01 -24.83
N THR A 717 -24.00 -36.04 -25.41
CA THR A 717 -23.36 -37.30 -25.83
C THR A 717 -23.40 -37.51 -27.34
N GLY A 718 -22.45 -38.26 -27.88
CA GLY A 718 -22.40 -38.59 -29.32
C GLY A 718 -22.38 -37.34 -30.20
N ALA A 719 -23.21 -37.31 -31.25
CA ALA A 719 -23.27 -36.20 -32.21
C ALA A 719 -23.58 -34.83 -31.58
N ARG A 720 -24.33 -34.75 -30.46
CA ARG A 720 -24.55 -33.47 -29.76
C ARG A 720 -23.26 -32.92 -29.15
N ARG A 721 -22.39 -33.79 -28.67
CA ARG A 721 -21.08 -33.40 -28.11
C ARG A 721 -20.20 -32.76 -29.18
N ASP A 722 -20.23 -33.29 -30.40
CA ASP A 722 -19.41 -32.81 -31.50
C ASP A 722 -19.85 -31.44 -32.03
N LEU A 723 -21.08 -31.02 -31.71
CA LEU A 723 -21.64 -29.70 -32.00
C LEU A 723 -21.37 -28.66 -30.90
N VAL A 724 -20.68 -29.02 -29.80
CA VAL A 724 -20.33 -28.08 -28.74
C VAL A 724 -19.16 -27.20 -29.21
N LEU A 725 -19.42 -25.90 -29.32
CA LEU A 725 -18.47 -24.90 -29.80
C LEU A 725 -17.72 -24.23 -28.64
N PRO A 726 -16.58 -23.56 -28.87
CA PRO A 726 -15.84 -22.84 -27.83
C PRO A 726 -16.72 -21.87 -27.03
N ARG A 727 -17.57 -21.09 -27.70
CA ARG A 727 -18.55 -20.20 -27.06
C ARG A 727 -19.58 -20.89 -26.16
N HIS A 728 -19.90 -22.16 -26.43
CA HIS A 728 -20.77 -22.94 -25.54
C HIS A 728 -20.01 -23.33 -24.27
N LEU A 729 -18.71 -23.61 -24.37
CA LEU A 729 -17.87 -23.86 -23.19
C LEU A 729 -17.75 -22.60 -22.34
N GLU A 730 -17.63 -21.42 -22.96
CA GLU A 730 -17.62 -20.13 -22.25
C GLU A 730 -18.92 -19.94 -21.46
N ILE A 731 -20.09 -20.21 -22.05
CA ILE A 731 -21.39 -20.16 -21.34
C ILE A 731 -21.44 -21.15 -20.16
N MET A 732 -20.78 -22.30 -20.29
CA MET A 732 -20.76 -23.35 -19.26
C MET A 732 -19.75 -23.06 -18.14
N SER A 733 -18.79 -22.16 -18.35
CA SER A 733 -17.75 -21.80 -17.39
C SER A 733 -18.25 -20.70 -16.45
N LEU A 734 -17.89 -20.79 -15.17
CA LEU A 734 -18.19 -19.76 -14.18
C LEU A 734 -17.50 -18.42 -14.53
N ASP A 735 -16.26 -18.51 -15.03
CA ASP A 735 -15.41 -17.36 -15.37
C ASP A 735 -15.54 -16.93 -16.84
N ALA A 736 -16.45 -17.56 -17.58
CA ALA A 736 -16.66 -17.34 -19.02
C ALA A 736 -15.42 -17.60 -19.90
N ASP A 737 -14.46 -18.40 -19.43
CA ASP A 737 -13.16 -18.66 -20.10
C ASP A 737 -13.12 -20.01 -20.86
N GLY A 738 -14.21 -20.76 -20.81
CA GLY A 738 -14.32 -22.09 -21.41
C GLY A 738 -13.64 -23.22 -20.62
N ARG A 739 -13.23 -22.96 -19.38
CA ARG A 739 -12.57 -23.91 -18.48
C ARG A 739 -13.39 -24.09 -17.19
N ALA A 740 -13.03 -25.11 -16.41
CA ALA A 740 -13.60 -25.30 -15.09
C ALA A 740 -13.10 -24.19 -14.13
N PRO A 741 -13.87 -23.78 -13.11
CA PRO A 741 -15.12 -24.39 -12.64
C PRO A 741 -16.32 -24.13 -13.56
N TRP A 742 -17.23 -25.10 -13.63
CA TRP A 742 -18.43 -25.00 -14.48
C TRP A 742 -19.64 -24.51 -13.68
N LEU A 743 -20.60 -23.88 -14.36
CA LEU A 743 -21.88 -23.53 -13.78
C LEU A 743 -22.61 -24.78 -13.28
N ASN A 744 -23.26 -24.65 -12.12
CA ASN A 744 -24.07 -25.73 -11.56
C ASN A 744 -25.30 -25.98 -12.45
N PRO A 745 -25.42 -27.15 -13.11
CA PRO A 745 -26.54 -27.44 -14.01
C PRO A 745 -27.89 -27.57 -13.30
N ALA A 746 -27.91 -27.75 -11.97
CA ALA A 746 -29.14 -27.76 -11.19
C ALA A 746 -29.67 -26.36 -10.86
N GLU A 747 -28.85 -25.32 -11.04
CA GLU A 747 -29.23 -23.94 -10.75
C GLU A 747 -29.62 -23.19 -12.02
N ARG A 748 -30.53 -22.23 -11.84
CA ARG A 748 -30.91 -21.31 -12.91
C ARG A 748 -29.78 -20.32 -13.14
N ILE A 749 -29.37 -20.13 -14.39
CA ILE A 749 -28.39 -19.10 -14.74
C ILE A 749 -29.04 -17.73 -14.52
N PRO A 750 -28.47 -16.88 -13.64
CA PRO A 750 -29.05 -15.58 -13.34
C PRO A 750 -29.02 -14.62 -14.52
N ALA A 751 -29.93 -13.64 -14.51
CA ALA A 751 -30.09 -12.69 -15.61
C ALA A 751 -28.80 -11.89 -15.90
N TRP A 752 -28.08 -11.48 -14.87
CA TRP A 752 -26.84 -10.73 -15.04
C TRP A 752 -25.74 -11.54 -15.73
N THR A 753 -25.64 -12.84 -15.44
CA THR A 753 -24.70 -13.75 -16.11
C THR A 753 -25.06 -13.92 -17.58
N VAL A 754 -26.35 -14.09 -17.91
CA VAL A 754 -26.82 -14.18 -19.30
C VAL A 754 -26.55 -12.89 -20.08
N ALA A 755 -26.84 -11.73 -19.48
CA ALA A 755 -26.56 -10.43 -20.10
C ALA A 755 -25.07 -10.24 -20.35
N SER A 756 -24.23 -10.73 -19.44
CA SER A 756 -22.78 -10.64 -19.59
C SER A 756 -22.25 -11.53 -20.71
N PHE A 757 -22.74 -12.77 -20.84
CA PHE A 757 -22.41 -13.63 -21.99
C PHE A 757 -22.77 -12.97 -23.32
N ALA A 758 -23.92 -12.28 -23.40
CA ALA A 758 -24.32 -11.56 -24.61
C ALA A 758 -23.36 -10.42 -24.96
N LEU A 759 -22.89 -9.65 -23.96
CA LEU A 759 -21.91 -8.59 -24.16
C LEU A 759 -20.52 -9.14 -24.53
N SER A 760 -20.00 -10.13 -23.79
CA SER A 760 -18.67 -10.67 -24.00
C SER A 760 -18.52 -11.37 -25.35
N GLN A 761 -19.58 -12.04 -25.81
CA GLN A 761 -19.61 -12.71 -27.12
C GLN A 761 -20.05 -11.77 -28.26
N ASN A 762 -20.44 -10.53 -27.95
CA ASN A 762 -21.02 -9.58 -28.91
C ASN A 762 -22.22 -10.17 -29.69
N ARG A 763 -23.19 -10.74 -28.95
CA ARG A 763 -24.36 -11.45 -29.49
C ARG A 763 -25.67 -10.91 -28.95
N THR A 764 -26.75 -11.20 -29.65
CA THR A 764 -28.09 -10.89 -29.17
C THR A 764 -28.46 -11.77 -27.99
N LEU A 765 -29.30 -11.23 -27.09
CA LEU A 765 -29.76 -11.95 -25.92
C LEU A 765 -30.53 -13.23 -26.28
N ASP A 766 -31.36 -13.18 -27.33
CA ASP A 766 -32.11 -14.36 -27.80
C ASP A 766 -31.20 -15.51 -28.26
N ALA A 767 -30.06 -15.18 -28.90
CA ALA A 767 -29.10 -16.18 -29.35
C ALA A 767 -28.38 -16.85 -28.18
N VAL A 768 -28.04 -16.09 -27.13
CA VAL A 768 -27.42 -16.64 -25.92
C VAL A 768 -28.42 -17.47 -25.11
N ILE A 769 -29.65 -16.98 -24.93
CA ILE A 769 -30.72 -17.74 -24.27
C ILE A 769 -30.97 -19.07 -25.00
N ALA A 770 -31.03 -19.04 -26.34
CA ALA A 770 -31.20 -20.25 -27.13
C ALA A 770 -30.05 -21.25 -26.92
N ASP A 771 -28.80 -20.79 -26.87
CA ASP A 771 -27.65 -21.65 -26.59
C ASP A 771 -27.70 -22.23 -25.17
N CYS A 772 -28.04 -21.44 -24.14
CA CYS A 772 -28.19 -21.92 -22.77
C CYS A 772 -29.27 -23.02 -22.67
N LEU A 773 -30.43 -22.80 -23.29
CA LEU A 773 -31.52 -23.78 -23.33
C LEU A 773 -31.12 -25.03 -24.13
N TRP A 774 -30.40 -24.86 -25.25
CA TRP A 774 -29.88 -25.99 -26.04
C TRP A 774 -28.85 -26.81 -25.26
N LEU A 775 -28.06 -26.17 -24.40
CA LEU A 775 -27.12 -26.84 -23.50
C LEU A 775 -27.80 -27.53 -22.32
N GLY A 776 -29.08 -27.27 -22.07
CA GLY A 776 -29.86 -27.90 -20.99
C GLY A 776 -29.94 -27.09 -19.70
N TYR A 777 -29.52 -25.82 -19.71
CA TYR A 777 -29.67 -24.92 -18.57
C TYR A 777 -31.03 -24.26 -18.55
N THR A 778 -31.48 -23.89 -17.35
CA THR A 778 -32.57 -22.90 -17.18
C THR A 778 -31.97 -21.53 -16.96
N VAL A 779 -32.64 -20.48 -17.47
CA VAL A 779 -32.11 -19.11 -17.42
C VAL A 779 -33.16 -18.12 -16.95
N GLU A 780 -32.74 -17.06 -16.28
CA GLU A 780 -33.54 -15.86 -16.06
C GLU A 780 -33.43 -14.94 -17.26
N ASP A 781 -34.55 -14.32 -17.67
CA ASP A 781 -34.55 -13.38 -18.79
C ASP A 781 -34.16 -11.97 -18.33
N PRO A 782 -33.03 -11.41 -18.80
CA PRO A 782 -32.56 -10.07 -18.42
C PRO A 782 -33.52 -8.93 -18.72
N ARG A 783 -34.51 -9.13 -19.61
CA ARG A 783 -35.51 -8.12 -19.98
C ARG A 783 -36.64 -8.00 -18.95
N THR A 784 -36.94 -9.09 -18.24
CA THR A 784 -38.13 -9.18 -17.37
C THR A 784 -37.80 -9.39 -15.89
N VAL A 785 -36.54 -9.70 -15.55
CA VAL A 785 -36.10 -9.83 -14.16
C VAL A 785 -36.35 -8.54 -13.38
N GLU A 786 -36.74 -8.69 -12.12
CA GLU A 786 -36.99 -7.59 -11.21
C GLU A 786 -35.72 -6.75 -10.99
N ARG A 787 -35.89 -5.43 -10.91
CA ARG A 787 -34.79 -4.48 -10.68
C ARG A 787 -34.65 -4.20 -9.20
N VAL A 788 -33.45 -4.38 -8.68
CA VAL A 788 -33.14 -4.19 -7.28
C VAL A 788 -32.57 -2.79 -7.05
N ARG A 789 -33.14 -2.06 -6.08
CA ARG A 789 -32.74 -0.68 -5.73
C ARG A 789 -31.39 -0.61 -5.01
N VAL A 790 -31.15 -1.56 -4.11
CA VAL A 790 -29.97 -1.70 -3.25
C VAL A 790 -29.64 -3.18 -3.12
N PRO A 791 -28.39 -3.60 -2.89
CA PRO A 791 -28.05 -5.01 -2.86
C PRO A 791 -28.86 -5.77 -1.78
N GLY A 792 -28.98 -5.20 -0.57
CA GLY A 792 -29.67 -5.90 0.53
C GLY A 792 -28.89 -7.10 1.08
N PRO A 793 -29.33 -7.70 2.20
CA PRO A 793 -28.66 -8.86 2.78
C PRO A 793 -28.83 -10.09 1.88
N GLU A 794 -27.82 -10.97 1.82
CA GLU A 794 -27.84 -12.20 1.00
C GLU A 794 -29.10 -13.06 1.21
N HIS A 795 -29.66 -13.06 2.42
CA HIS A 795 -30.83 -13.84 2.79
C HIS A 795 -32.13 -13.36 2.14
N ALA A 796 -32.16 -12.15 1.55
CA ALA A 796 -33.35 -11.57 0.93
C ALA A 796 -33.65 -12.10 -0.49
N LEU A 797 -32.77 -12.92 -1.09
CA LEU A 797 -32.90 -13.42 -2.46
C LEU A 797 -32.99 -14.96 -2.57
N ARG A 798 -33.29 -15.65 -1.46
CA ARG A 798 -33.54 -17.10 -1.47
C ARG A 798 -34.98 -17.44 -1.79
#